data_AF-A0A920MUT6-F1
#
_entry.id   AF-A0A920MUT6-F1
#
_cell.length_a   1.000
_cell.length_b   1.000
_cell.length_c   1.000
_cell.angle_alpha   90.00
_cell.angle_beta   90.00
_cell.angle_gamma   90.00
#
_symmetry.space_group_name_H-M   'P 1'
#
loop_
_entity.id
_entity.type
_entity.pdbx_description
1 polymer ?
#
loop_
_entity_poly.entity_id
_entity_poly.type
_entity_poly.pdbx_seq_one_letter_code
_entity_poly.pdbx_strand_id
1 'polypeptide(L)'
;MNEDLGATLIYGSQMANMVSKLRYDGVLGMWYGKAPGVDRSGDIFRHANYLGVGQNGGVLTVAGDDPSCKSSTLPSQSEPALFDAMMPIFYPGNVQEILDLGLYAYGMSRFTGLWSGFKIVTDIADGFGSAFVHPNRISITIPDFTYDGKPWAHIQNAKLVGHHSLPTEKEIHLGRIQAAKHFASVNKINKIVVRSENDTIGIITSGKTYYDVMEAFDSLGWTHDCLNKYGIRILKLGLTYPLEPSIIQEFSKGLDEITVIEEKRSFIEMLLKEEMYNYPNKPIILGKSDENNNPLIPGYGELTADIISRIIFDRYSKKFNVDTPNTKINILSEIDNRVYAQSLSNRSMYFCSGCPHNTSTIKMPEGDSAFGGIGCHLMAMFVDDGKAFGTTHMGGEGAQWVGMEPFIEKEHMFQNVGDGTFFHSGSLALRQAVASNSHLTYKILYNRAVAMTGAQEPDGGLDLPELTKYLKSEGVKKIMVTTDDPSAYDSIKQSRWDKDTEIFHRDEIVSVQKKLKSIKGVTVLIHDQACAANLRRLRKRGKAPEPKERIFINEAVCEGCGDCGVKSNCLSVQPVKTEFGRKTQIDQPSCNKDYSCLEGNCPSFVKVIPSEKDDKRQLPDLGFDPSRLPSPKDLTNGSSNIFMLGIGGTGVVTVNQIVATAAFLENKKVVALDQTGLSQKGGSVVSHLKILSDLDKECSSRVSSGESDVYLVFDLLTGTNPVNLSRLHKKRSMSVISTSEIPTGDMVRSTKKEYPDSTHLIDLIKEFSKENILLNATELSEHFFDSNMQANFIVIGAAYQSGYVALNADSILEAIKINGVVVKKNQDAFNLGRKIVADPNWLQSLSLYRSGNIDVKPELDDISQSLINKIKKPDDELKQILEFRVPELIDYQNVQYAEEYINFVKKIHAVEKREHSSPLLTKNVARYLYKLMAVKDEYEVARLSLKAELNTALNQEFGKSAKIYYMLHPPFLKMFKDIPLLNKIPGVKSKLALPRWFKYGYMALKRFKFVRGTKFDFMAWFSSDVRKTDKEILHHYKTILTNNINGISNGKYENLLKFSELPDLVRGYEEVRLATVETYYKEADRLFKI
;
A
#
# COMPACT_ATOMS: atom_id res chain seq x y z
N MET A 1 18.92 -14.13 -13.10
CA MET A 1 19.06 -14.94 -11.85
C MET A 1 19.24 -14.03 -10.64
N ASN A 2 20.44 -13.54 -10.31
CA ASN A 2 20.67 -12.54 -9.25
C ASN A 2 21.68 -11.47 -9.70
N GLU A 3 21.89 -10.46 -8.87
CA GLU A 3 22.70 -9.30 -9.20
C GLU A 3 24.20 -9.62 -9.35
N ASP A 4 24.73 -10.53 -8.54
CA ASP A 4 26.14 -10.98 -8.58
C ASP A 4 26.46 -11.67 -9.91
N LEU A 5 25.60 -12.60 -10.34
CA LEU A 5 25.71 -13.21 -11.66
C LEU A 5 25.45 -12.19 -12.79
N GLY A 6 24.56 -11.23 -12.57
CA GLY A 6 24.33 -10.12 -13.51
C GLY A 6 25.60 -9.29 -13.75
N ALA A 7 26.35 -8.96 -12.69
CA ALA A 7 27.64 -8.30 -12.79
C ALA A 7 28.67 -9.21 -13.48
N THR A 8 28.66 -10.51 -13.18
CA THR A 8 29.55 -11.49 -13.82
C THR A 8 29.31 -11.62 -15.33
N LEU A 9 28.05 -11.52 -15.79
CA LEU A 9 27.73 -11.50 -17.22
C LEU A 9 28.34 -10.27 -17.91
N ILE A 10 28.26 -9.10 -17.28
CA ILE A 10 28.86 -7.87 -17.80
C ILE A 10 30.38 -7.97 -17.78
N TYR A 11 30.97 -8.49 -16.71
CA TYR A 11 32.39 -8.81 -16.63
C TYR A 11 32.85 -9.67 -17.81
N GLY A 12 32.14 -10.77 -18.08
CA GLY A 12 32.40 -11.65 -19.23
C GLY A 12 32.30 -10.92 -20.57
N SER A 13 31.30 -10.03 -20.73
CA SER A 13 31.13 -9.25 -21.96
C SER A 13 32.33 -8.35 -22.28
N GLN A 14 33.00 -7.83 -21.25
CA GLN A 14 34.16 -6.97 -21.42
C GLN A 14 35.42 -7.74 -21.82
N MET A 15 35.48 -9.06 -21.59
CA MET A 15 36.58 -9.92 -22.04
C MET A 15 36.40 -10.46 -23.46
N ALA A 16 35.29 -10.15 -24.13
CA ALA A 16 34.95 -10.80 -25.40
C ALA A 16 36.04 -10.65 -26.49
N ASN A 17 36.73 -9.50 -26.53
CA ASN A 17 37.85 -9.22 -27.44
C ASN A 17 39.11 -10.06 -27.14
N MET A 18 39.27 -10.55 -25.91
CA MET A 18 40.38 -11.43 -25.50
C MET A 18 40.17 -12.88 -25.95
N VAL A 19 38.91 -13.27 -26.18
CA VAL A 19 38.54 -14.64 -26.57
C VAL A 19 38.48 -14.77 -28.09
N SER A 20 37.86 -13.79 -28.79
CA SER A 20 37.69 -13.83 -30.24
C SER A 20 37.50 -12.43 -30.84
N LYS A 21 37.55 -12.33 -32.17
CA LYS A 21 37.22 -11.08 -32.86
C LYS A 21 35.76 -10.70 -32.60
N LEU A 22 35.53 -9.45 -32.17
CA LEU A 22 34.19 -8.93 -31.88
C LEU A 22 33.32 -8.84 -33.15
N ARG A 23 32.02 -9.05 -33.00
CA ARG A 23 31.00 -8.85 -34.04
C ARG A 23 30.53 -7.40 -34.17
N TYR A 24 30.81 -6.58 -33.17
CA TYR A 24 30.41 -5.18 -33.05
C TYR A 24 31.63 -4.34 -32.68
N ASP A 25 31.56 -3.02 -32.86
CA ASP A 25 32.69 -2.12 -32.58
C ASP A 25 33.08 -2.10 -31.10
N GLY A 26 32.11 -2.31 -30.19
CA GLY A 26 32.31 -2.39 -28.74
C GLY A 26 31.07 -2.92 -28.03
N VAL A 27 31.19 -3.21 -26.73
CA VAL A 27 30.08 -3.72 -25.90
C VAL A 27 29.94 -2.85 -24.65
N LEU A 28 28.78 -2.20 -24.51
CA LEU A 28 28.42 -1.46 -23.31
C LEU A 28 27.64 -2.37 -22.36
N GLY A 29 27.95 -2.30 -21.07
CA GLY A 29 27.24 -3.03 -20.02
C GLY A 29 26.56 -2.09 -19.04
N MET A 30 25.30 -2.36 -18.70
CA MET A 30 24.61 -1.68 -17.61
C MET A 30 24.19 -2.69 -16.56
N TRP A 31 24.70 -2.54 -15.36
CA TRP A 31 24.29 -3.32 -14.20
C TRP A 31 23.35 -2.48 -13.33
N TYR A 32 22.35 -3.11 -12.71
CA TYR A 32 21.51 -2.48 -11.71
C TYR A 32 21.34 -3.42 -10.51
N GLY A 33 21.46 -2.87 -9.32
CA GLY A 33 21.11 -3.55 -8.07
C GLY A 33 20.70 -2.53 -7.01
N LYS A 34 19.68 -2.87 -6.22
CA LYS A 34 19.24 -2.04 -5.10
C LYS A 34 20.01 -2.46 -3.85
N ALA A 35 20.70 -1.52 -3.21
CA ALA A 35 21.40 -1.63 -1.92
C ALA A 35 21.91 -3.04 -1.53
N PRO A 36 21.14 -3.99 -0.96
CA PRO A 36 21.61 -5.37 -0.75
C PRO A 36 22.23 -6.05 -1.97
N GLY A 37 21.76 -5.76 -3.19
CA GLY A 37 22.34 -6.26 -4.43
C GLY A 37 23.75 -5.72 -4.69
N VAL A 38 24.02 -4.47 -4.28
CA VAL A 38 25.37 -3.86 -4.30
C VAL A 38 26.25 -4.58 -3.27
N ASP A 39 25.77 -4.73 -2.04
CA ASP A 39 26.51 -5.40 -0.96
C ASP A 39 26.89 -6.84 -1.33
N ARG A 40 25.95 -7.57 -1.96
CA ARG A 40 26.16 -8.96 -2.40
C ARG A 40 27.15 -9.08 -3.56
N SER A 41 27.28 -8.04 -4.41
CA SER A 41 28.11 -8.07 -5.62
C SER A 41 29.51 -7.49 -5.41
N GLY A 42 29.92 -7.21 -4.17
CA GLY A 42 31.21 -6.57 -3.87
C GLY A 42 32.42 -7.33 -4.41
N ASP A 43 32.41 -8.66 -4.38
CA ASP A 43 33.51 -9.48 -4.88
C ASP A 43 33.71 -9.34 -6.40
N ILE A 44 32.64 -9.50 -7.17
CA ILE A 44 32.69 -9.36 -8.63
C ILE A 44 33.01 -7.91 -9.05
N PHE A 45 32.58 -6.90 -8.30
CA PHE A 45 32.97 -5.51 -8.56
C PHE A 45 34.48 -5.27 -8.47
N ARG A 46 35.15 -5.86 -7.48
CA ARG A 46 36.62 -5.79 -7.37
C ARG A 46 37.29 -6.49 -8.55
N HIS A 47 36.89 -7.72 -8.85
CA HIS A 47 37.43 -8.48 -9.98
C HIS A 47 37.25 -7.75 -11.31
N ALA A 48 36.10 -7.11 -11.49
CA ALA A 48 35.77 -6.38 -12.70
C ALA A 48 36.62 -5.13 -12.91
N ASN A 49 36.87 -4.36 -11.86
CA ASN A 49 37.76 -3.21 -11.94
C ASN A 49 39.22 -3.61 -12.16
N TYR A 50 39.67 -4.69 -11.55
CA TYR A 50 41.01 -5.24 -11.81
C TYR A 50 41.15 -5.68 -13.28
N LEU A 51 40.19 -6.40 -13.83
CA LEU A 51 40.21 -6.74 -15.26
C LEU A 51 40.26 -5.48 -16.13
N GLY A 52 39.39 -4.52 -15.84
CA GLY A 52 39.12 -3.35 -16.67
C GLY A 52 38.17 -3.62 -17.85
N VAL A 53 37.77 -2.56 -18.55
CA VAL A 53 36.85 -2.64 -19.70
C VAL A 53 37.57 -2.80 -21.04
N GLY A 54 36.87 -3.30 -22.05
CA GLY A 54 37.41 -3.39 -23.41
C GLY A 54 37.65 -2.01 -24.04
N GLN A 55 38.54 -1.91 -25.03
CA GLN A 55 38.95 -0.63 -25.63
C GLN A 55 37.79 0.26 -26.11
N ASN A 56 36.77 -0.34 -26.74
CA ASN A 56 35.55 0.34 -27.18
C ASN A 56 34.35 0.05 -26.26
N GLY A 57 34.59 -0.61 -25.13
CA GLY A 57 33.59 -0.98 -24.14
C GLY A 57 33.25 0.17 -23.19
N GLY A 58 32.66 -0.19 -22.05
CA GLY A 58 32.27 0.74 -21.00
C GLY A 58 31.16 0.13 -20.13
N VAL A 59 31.25 0.33 -18.83
CA VAL A 59 30.30 -0.24 -17.87
C VAL A 59 29.76 0.81 -16.92
N LEU A 60 28.44 0.80 -16.77
CA LEU A 60 27.69 1.62 -15.83
C LEU A 60 27.09 0.71 -14.73
N THR A 61 27.50 0.94 -13.48
CA THR A 61 27.03 0.22 -12.29
C THR A 61 26.01 1.09 -11.56
N VAL A 62 24.72 0.86 -11.81
CA VAL A 62 23.63 1.61 -11.20
C VAL A 62 23.29 1.06 -9.82
N ALA A 63 23.64 1.81 -8.79
CA ALA A 63 23.35 1.48 -7.40
C ALA A 63 22.08 2.20 -6.92
N GLY A 64 21.02 1.43 -6.69
CA GLY A 64 19.74 1.95 -6.21
C GLY A 64 19.73 2.08 -4.68
N ASP A 65 19.62 3.31 -4.18
CA ASP A 65 19.58 3.62 -2.76
C ASP A 65 18.20 4.05 -2.26
N ASP A 66 17.86 3.64 -1.04
CA ASP A 66 16.63 4.00 -0.32
C ASP A 66 16.99 4.60 1.06
N PRO A 67 17.30 5.91 1.11
CA PRO A 67 17.82 6.56 2.31
C PRO A 67 16.82 6.56 3.49
N SER A 68 15.52 6.59 3.19
CA SER A 68 14.43 6.55 4.17
C SER A 68 13.90 5.14 4.45
N CYS A 69 14.43 4.11 3.77
CA CYS A 69 14.02 2.71 3.94
C CYS A 69 12.51 2.51 3.74
N LYS A 70 11.93 3.19 2.75
CA LYS A 70 10.48 3.18 2.55
C LYS A 70 9.96 1.85 2.01
N SER A 71 10.74 1.21 1.14
CA SER A 71 10.41 -0.08 0.51
C SER A 71 11.52 -1.13 0.66
N SER A 72 12.64 -0.76 1.26
CA SER A 72 13.78 -1.63 1.52
C SER A 72 13.73 -2.22 2.91
N THR A 73 14.52 -3.28 3.16
CA THR A 73 14.67 -3.85 4.50
C THR A 73 15.52 -2.99 5.43
N LEU A 74 16.47 -2.24 4.86
CA LEU A 74 17.38 -1.36 5.58
C LEU A 74 17.58 -0.04 4.82
N PRO A 75 17.80 1.08 5.53
CA PRO A 75 18.24 2.32 4.90
C PRO A 75 19.62 2.13 4.28
N SER A 76 19.85 2.67 3.08
CA SER A 76 21.10 2.39 2.34
C SER A 76 21.90 3.63 1.96
N GLN A 77 23.18 3.39 1.66
CA GLN A 77 24.12 4.33 1.05
C GLN A 77 25.22 3.52 0.35
N SER A 78 25.17 3.48 -0.98
CA SER A 78 26.01 2.60 -1.79
C SER A 78 27.38 3.19 -2.11
N GLU A 79 27.61 4.50 -1.95
CA GLU A 79 28.88 5.13 -2.33
C GLU A 79 30.10 4.46 -1.69
N PRO A 80 30.08 4.09 -0.39
CA PRO A 80 31.28 3.52 0.22
C PRO A 80 31.60 2.11 -0.28
N ALA A 81 30.61 1.33 -0.72
CA ALA A 81 30.86 0.03 -1.37
C ALA A 81 31.47 0.22 -2.77
N LEU A 82 30.99 1.21 -3.52
CA LEU A 82 31.54 1.55 -4.84
C LEU A 82 32.95 2.16 -4.76
N PHE A 83 33.18 2.97 -3.72
CA PHE A 83 34.49 3.54 -3.39
C PHE A 83 35.50 2.44 -3.05
N ASP A 84 35.10 1.48 -2.21
CA ASP A 84 35.91 0.31 -1.86
C ASP A 84 36.24 -0.57 -3.09
N ALA A 85 35.34 -0.61 -4.07
CA ALA A 85 35.59 -1.23 -5.36
C ALA A 85 36.47 -0.39 -6.31
N MET A 86 36.82 0.87 -5.97
CA MET A 86 37.57 1.83 -6.81
C MET A 86 36.81 2.31 -8.07
N MET A 87 35.48 2.36 -8.02
CA MET A 87 34.66 2.86 -9.13
C MET A 87 34.46 4.38 -9.02
N PRO A 88 34.66 5.17 -10.08
CA PRO A 88 34.20 6.56 -10.11
C PRO A 88 32.68 6.62 -9.91
N ILE A 89 32.18 7.53 -9.09
CA ILE A 89 30.78 7.58 -8.65
C ILE A 89 30.12 8.84 -9.16
N PHE A 90 29.12 8.67 -10.02
CA PHE A 90 28.25 9.73 -10.49
C PHE A 90 26.96 9.77 -9.66
N TYR A 91 26.42 10.97 -9.45
CA TYR A 91 25.17 11.13 -8.69
C TYR A 91 24.23 12.14 -9.37
N PRO A 92 23.29 11.68 -10.22
CA PRO A 92 22.26 12.53 -10.79
C PRO A 92 21.22 12.97 -9.75
N GLY A 93 20.72 14.20 -9.91
CA GLY A 93 19.64 14.75 -9.09
C GLY A 93 18.30 14.88 -9.76
N ASN A 94 18.19 14.61 -11.07
CA ASN A 94 16.92 14.59 -11.80
C ASN A 94 17.00 13.70 -13.06
N VAL A 95 15.87 13.62 -13.79
CA VAL A 95 15.75 12.83 -15.04
C VAL A 95 16.72 13.28 -16.13
N GLN A 96 16.96 14.59 -16.27
CA GLN A 96 17.90 15.11 -17.27
C GLN A 96 19.33 14.67 -16.97
N GLU A 97 19.73 14.72 -15.71
CA GLU A 97 21.08 14.33 -15.29
C GLU A 97 21.31 12.83 -15.37
N ILE A 98 20.27 11.99 -15.27
CA ILE A 98 20.39 10.56 -15.58
C ILE A 98 20.93 10.36 -17.01
N LEU A 99 20.38 11.11 -17.98
CA LEU A 99 20.81 11.04 -19.37
C LEU A 99 22.22 11.64 -19.54
N ASP A 100 22.44 12.84 -19.02
CA ASP A 100 23.67 13.60 -19.25
C ASP A 100 24.87 12.93 -18.54
N LEU A 101 24.75 12.62 -17.25
CA LEU A 101 25.81 11.99 -16.47
C LEU A 101 26.01 10.51 -16.85
N GLY A 102 24.96 9.81 -17.29
CA GLY A 102 25.08 8.43 -17.76
C GLY A 102 26.00 8.31 -18.98
N LEU A 103 25.91 9.25 -19.93
CA LEU A 103 26.82 9.31 -21.08
C LEU A 103 28.26 9.60 -20.65
N TYR A 104 28.46 10.55 -19.73
CA TYR A 104 29.80 10.81 -19.17
C TYR A 104 30.37 9.60 -18.43
N ALA A 105 29.54 8.85 -17.71
CA ALA A 105 29.97 7.64 -17.01
C ALA A 105 30.44 6.56 -17.98
N TYR A 106 29.73 6.30 -19.09
CA TYR A 106 30.23 5.39 -20.12
C TYR A 106 31.54 5.88 -20.76
N GLY A 107 31.63 7.19 -21.06
CA GLY A 107 32.84 7.79 -21.61
C GLY A 107 34.05 7.66 -20.67
N MET A 108 33.84 7.92 -19.37
CA MET A 108 34.86 7.79 -18.34
C MET A 108 35.28 6.33 -18.16
N SER A 109 34.32 5.40 -18.12
CA SER A 109 34.60 3.98 -18.01
C SER A 109 35.51 3.51 -19.15
N ARG A 110 35.17 3.88 -20.39
CA ARG A 110 35.97 3.57 -21.58
C ARG A 110 37.37 4.17 -21.51
N PHE A 111 37.48 5.43 -21.11
CA PHE A 111 38.77 6.15 -21.07
C PHE A 111 39.70 5.62 -19.97
N THR A 112 39.16 5.28 -18.81
CA THR A 112 39.95 4.93 -17.62
C THR A 112 40.19 3.45 -17.47
N GLY A 113 39.39 2.60 -18.10
CA GLY A 113 39.36 1.16 -17.83
C GLY A 113 38.54 0.78 -16.60
N LEU A 114 38.10 1.72 -15.77
CA LEU A 114 37.30 1.46 -14.57
C LEU A 114 35.82 1.27 -14.93
N TRP A 115 35.09 0.53 -14.12
CA TRP A 115 33.64 0.58 -14.11
C TRP A 115 33.18 1.86 -13.42
N SER A 116 32.16 2.52 -13.97
CA SER A 116 31.62 3.75 -13.39
C SER A 116 30.38 3.44 -12.56
N GLY A 117 30.45 3.73 -11.26
CA GLY A 117 29.34 3.72 -10.33
C GLY A 117 28.37 4.86 -10.58
N PHE A 118 27.09 4.62 -10.35
CA PHE A 118 26.00 5.55 -10.60
C PHE A 118 24.97 5.44 -9.49
N LYS A 119 25.01 6.36 -8.53
CA LYS A 119 24.08 6.39 -7.39
C LYS A 119 22.73 6.92 -7.85
N ILE A 120 21.65 6.16 -7.65
CA ILE A 120 20.29 6.63 -7.86
C ILE A 120 19.49 6.43 -6.57
N VAL A 121 18.98 7.50 -6.00
CA VAL A 121 18.09 7.44 -4.83
C VAL A 121 16.62 7.24 -5.24
N THR A 122 15.80 6.66 -4.34
CA THR A 122 14.37 6.36 -4.58
C THR A 122 13.61 7.52 -5.22
N ASP A 123 13.79 8.76 -4.75
CA ASP A 123 13.09 9.94 -5.26
C ASP A 123 13.38 10.26 -6.73
N ILE A 124 14.52 9.82 -7.25
CA ILE A 124 14.91 10.00 -8.65
C ILE A 124 14.52 8.76 -9.46
N ALA A 125 14.64 7.55 -8.90
CA ALA A 125 14.22 6.31 -9.55
C ALA A 125 12.71 6.24 -9.78
N ASP A 126 11.91 6.66 -8.80
CA ASP A 126 10.45 6.70 -8.85
C ASP A 126 9.92 8.05 -9.39
N GLY A 127 10.83 8.99 -9.67
CA GLY A 127 10.53 10.30 -10.22
C GLY A 127 10.42 10.29 -11.75
N PHE A 128 9.65 11.23 -12.28
CA PHE A 128 9.57 11.47 -13.72
C PHE A 128 9.34 12.96 -14.01
N GLY A 129 9.67 13.39 -15.22
CA GLY A 129 9.60 14.79 -15.58
C GLY A 129 9.98 15.04 -17.03
N SER A 130 9.91 16.30 -17.43
CA SER A 130 10.34 16.74 -18.77
C SER A 130 11.86 16.67 -18.91
N ALA A 131 12.36 16.14 -20.02
CA ALA A 131 13.78 16.10 -20.35
C ALA A 131 14.03 16.43 -21.83
N PHE A 132 15.16 17.07 -22.11
CA PHE A 132 15.65 17.35 -23.46
C PHE A 132 16.49 16.17 -23.95
N VAL A 133 15.98 15.48 -24.96
CA VAL A 133 16.63 14.30 -25.55
C VAL A 133 17.13 14.64 -26.95
N HIS A 134 18.46 14.67 -27.12
CA HIS A 134 19.10 14.87 -28.41
C HIS A 134 20.47 14.16 -28.44
N PRO A 135 20.85 13.46 -29.53
CA PRO A 135 22.10 12.70 -29.59
C PRO A 135 23.35 13.55 -29.38
N ASN A 136 23.32 14.81 -29.79
CA ASN A 136 24.46 15.75 -29.65
C ASN A 136 24.34 16.66 -28.43
N ARG A 137 23.48 16.33 -27.46
CA ARG A 137 23.31 17.16 -26.25
C ARG A 137 24.59 17.24 -25.43
N ILE A 138 25.31 16.12 -25.33
CA ILE A 138 26.59 16.00 -24.63
C ILE A 138 27.67 15.70 -25.66
N SER A 139 28.76 16.48 -25.61
CA SER A 139 29.96 16.24 -26.42
C SER A 139 31.11 15.88 -25.49
N ILE A 140 31.49 14.61 -25.47
CA ILE A 140 32.56 14.10 -24.62
C ILE A 140 33.91 14.44 -25.26
N THR A 141 34.79 15.08 -24.50
CA THR A 141 36.17 15.38 -24.88
C THR A 141 37.10 14.36 -24.21
N ILE A 142 37.97 13.73 -25.00
CA ILE A 142 38.99 12.81 -24.48
C ILE A 142 40.21 13.63 -24.04
N PRO A 143 40.64 13.55 -22.76
CA PRO A 143 41.80 14.28 -22.27
C PRO A 143 43.10 13.83 -22.92
N ASP A 144 44.03 14.77 -23.10
CA ASP A 144 45.44 14.45 -23.28
C ASP A 144 46.08 14.22 -21.89
N PHE A 145 46.22 12.96 -21.50
CA PHE A 145 46.77 12.54 -20.22
C PHE A 145 47.98 11.63 -20.45
N THR A 146 49.04 11.85 -19.67
CA THR A 146 50.25 11.03 -19.73
C THR A 146 50.49 10.30 -18.42
N TYR A 147 50.87 9.03 -18.51
CA TYR A 147 51.19 8.17 -17.38
C TYR A 147 52.52 7.48 -17.65
N ASP A 148 53.46 7.57 -16.71
CA ASP A 148 54.84 7.07 -16.86
C ASP A 148 55.53 7.51 -18.18
N GLY A 149 55.31 8.77 -18.57
CA GLY A 149 55.92 9.37 -19.77
C GLY A 149 55.31 8.91 -21.11
N LYS A 150 54.17 8.21 -21.09
CA LYS A 150 53.46 7.75 -22.29
C LYS A 150 52.03 8.30 -22.34
N PRO A 151 51.45 8.49 -23.53
CA PRO A 151 50.02 8.76 -23.66
C PRO A 151 49.19 7.67 -22.95
N TRP A 152 48.17 8.09 -22.23
CA TRP A 152 47.34 7.20 -21.43
C TRP A 152 46.58 6.19 -22.30
N ALA A 153 46.68 4.93 -21.91
CA ALA A 153 45.81 3.85 -22.32
C ALA A 153 45.77 2.82 -21.18
N HIS A 154 44.57 2.45 -20.73
CA HIS A 154 44.43 1.43 -19.69
C HIS A 154 44.78 0.04 -20.23
N ILE A 155 45.27 -0.84 -19.36
CA ILE A 155 45.63 -2.21 -19.72
C ILE A 155 44.58 -3.18 -19.16
N GLN A 156 43.97 -3.97 -20.04
CA GLN A 156 43.04 -5.01 -19.60
C GLN A 156 43.81 -6.26 -19.15
N ASN A 157 43.62 -6.71 -17.89
CA ASN A 157 44.38 -7.82 -17.30
C ASN A 157 43.48 -8.95 -16.77
N ALA A 158 43.44 -10.08 -17.47
CA ALA A 158 42.68 -11.26 -17.05
C ALA A 158 43.43 -12.18 -16.06
N LYS A 159 44.70 -11.91 -15.73
CA LYS A 159 45.53 -12.75 -14.84
C LYS A 159 45.44 -12.27 -13.39
N LEU A 160 44.29 -12.50 -12.77
CA LEU A 160 43.98 -12.01 -11.42
C LEU A 160 44.39 -13.02 -10.32
N VAL A 161 45.66 -13.40 -10.27
CA VAL A 161 46.17 -14.36 -9.27
C VAL A 161 47.55 -13.96 -8.75
N GLY A 162 47.68 -13.82 -7.43
CA GLY A 162 48.94 -13.60 -6.74
C GLY A 162 49.68 -12.34 -7.22
N HIS A 163 51.00 -12.44 -7.42
CA HIS A 163 51.85 -11.31 -7.81
C HIS A 163 51.50 -10.68 -9.17
N HIS A 164 50.70 -11.35 -10.01
CA HIS A 164 50.24 -10.80 -11.31
C HIS A 164 49.19 -9.69 -11.16
N SER A 165 48.55 -9.56 -10.00
CA SER A 165 47.55 -8.52 -9.74
C SER A 165 48.16 -7.19 -9.28
N LEU A 166 49.35 -7.21 -8.67
CA LEU A 166 50.00 -6.01 -8.08
C LEU A 166 50.28 -4.88 -9.09
N PRO A 167 50.72 -5.15 -10.34
CA PRO A 167 50.88 -4.09 -11.33
C PRO A 167 49.56 -3.41 -11.69
N THR A 168 48.47 -4.17 -11.76
CA THR A 168 47.13 -3.65 -12.06
C THR A 168 46.57 -2.85 -10.89
N GLU A 169 46.80 -3.29 -9.65
CA GLU A 169 46.49 -2.49 -8.45
C GLU A 169 47.20 -1.13 -8.51
N LYS A 170 48.52 -1.13 -8.79
CA LYS A 170 49.30 0.10 -8.95
C LYS A 170 48.75 1.00 -10.06
N GLU A 171 48.40 0.42 -11.22
CA GLU A 171 47.79 1.15 -12.34
C GLU A 171 46.44 1.76 -11.95
N ILE A 172 45.59 1.04 -11.20
CA ILE A 172 44.31 1.57 -10.71
C ILE A 172 44.54 2.82 -9.86
N HIS A 173 45.39 2.71 -8.83
CA HIS A 173 45.62 3.80 -7.88
C HIS A 173 46.33 5.02 -8.48
N LEU A 174 47.39 4.78 -9.26
CA LEU A 174 48.28 5.85 -9.74
C LEU A 174 47.96 6.30 -11.16
N GLY A 175 47.30 5.47 -11.96
CA GLY A 175 46.96 5.73 -13.36
C GLY A 175 45.47 5.98 -13.55
N ARG A 176 44.62 4.96 -13.37
CA ARG A 176 43.19 5.00 -13.76
C ARG A 176 42.40 6.03 -12.97
N ILE A 177 42.62 6.13 -11.65
CA ILE A 177 41.97 7.16 -10.82
C ILE A 177 42.43 8.57 -11.22
N GLN A 178 43.70 8.75 -11.59
CA GLN A 178 44.19 10.04 -12.09
C GLN A 178 43.60 10.37 -13.45
N ALA A 179 43.48 9.39 -14.35
CA ALA A 179 42.79 9.54 -15.63
C ALA A 179 41.32 9.94 -15.42
N ALA A 180 40.63 9.37 -14.42
CA ALA A 180 39.26 9.75 -14.07
C ALA A 180 39.16 11.23 -13.63
N LYS A 181 40.10 11.70 -12.79
CA LYS A 181 40.20 13.12 -12.39
C LYS A 181 40.38 14.04 -13.62
N HIS A 182 41.29 13.69 -14.53
CA HIS A 182 41.54 14.48 -15.76
C HIS A 182 40.33 14.48 -16.70
N PHE A 183 39.67 13.34 -16.87
CA PHE A 183 38.43 13.23 -17.64
C PHE A 183 37.34 14.14 -17.09
N ALA A 184 37.16 14.16 -15.76
CA ALA A 184 36.19 15.00 -15.10
C ALA A 184 36.45 16.50 -15.27
N SER A 185 37.73 16.90 -15.19
CA SER A 185 38.17 18.29 -15.35
C SER A 185 37.90 18.80 -16.77
N VAL A 186 38.38 18.10 -17.80
CA VAL A 186 38.24 18.52 -19.22
C VAL A 186 36.77 18.57 -19.65
N ASN A 187 35.94 17.63 -19.16
CA ASN A 187 34.52 17.57 -19.48
C ASN A 187 33.64 18.46 -18.57
N LYS A 188 34.22 19.15 -17.58
CA LYS A 188 33.51 20.04 -16.63
C LYS A 188 32.27 19.38 -16.02
N ILE A 189 32.45 18.14 -15.54
CA ILE A 189 31.37 17.33 -14.97
C ILE A 189 30.82 18.00 -13.69
N ASN A 190 31.72 18.51 -12.85
CA ASN A 190 31.38 19.29 -11.67
C ASN A 190 31.28 20.78 -12.05
N LYS A 191 30.35 21.53 -11.43
CA LYS A 191 30.04 22.91 -11.83
C LYS A 191 29.85 23.83 -10.62
N ILE A 192 30.51 24.98 -10.65
CA ILE A 192 30.17 26.10 -9.77
C ILE A 192 28.96 26.79 -10.38
N VAL A 193 27.79 26.64 -9.77
CA VAL A 193 26.50 27.08 -10.32
C VAL A 193 26.08 28.48 -9.85
N VAL A 194 26.58 28.91 -8.69
CA VAL A 194 26.39 30.26 -8.13
C VAL A 194 27.77 30.78 -7.73
N ARG A 195 28.08 32.01 -8.15
CA ARG A 195 29.37 32.66 -7.89
C ARG A 195 29.27 34.18 -8.01
N SER A 196 29.91 34.88 -7.09
CA SER A 196 30.21 36.31 -7.18
C SER A 196 31.70 36.59 -6.94
N GLU A 197 32.10 37.86 -7.07
CA GLU A 197 33.50 38.28 -6.85
C GLU A 197 33.91 38.26 -5.38
N ASN A 198 32.95 38.40 -4.46
CA ASN A 198 33.19 38.61 -3.02
C ASN A 198 32.63 37.45 -2.16
N ASP A 199 32.53 36.25 -2.73
CA ASP A 199 32.02 35.10 -1.98
C ASP A 199 32.95 34.75 -0.81
N THR A 200 32.40 34.58 0.39
CA THR A 200 33.11 34.12 1.58
C THR A 200 32.55 32.80 2.11
N ILE A 201 31.36 32.38 1.66
CA ILE A 201 30.68 31.17 2.10
C ILE A 201 30.53 30.22 0.91
N GLY A 202 31.01 28.99 1.06
CA GLY A 202 30.83 27.92 0.08
C GLY A 202 29.83 26.86 0.53
N ILE A 203 29.01 26.38 -0.40
CA ILE A 203 28.21 25.17 -0.24
C ILE A 203 28.60 24.14 -1.30
N ILE A 204 28.90 22.92 -0.86
CA ILE A 204 29.15 21.78 -1.75
C ILE A 204 28.03 20.77 -1.56
N THR A 205 27.41 20.35 -2.67
CA THR A 205 26.34 19.35 -2.66
C THR A 205 26.28 18.59 -3.98
N SER A 206 25.43 17.57 -4.07
CA SER A 206 25.36 16.65 -5.23
C SER A 206 23.99 16.01 -5.38
N GLY A 207 23.72 15.49 -6.58
CA GLY A 207 22.53 14.72 -6.91
C GLY A 207 21.22 15.35 -6.44
N LYS A 208 20.33 14.54 -5.85
CA LYS A 208 19.01 14.98 -5.39
C LYS A 208 19.10 16.10 -4.33
N THR A 209 20.10 16.01 -3.44
CA THR A 209 20.33 16.99 -2.38
C THR A 209 20.62 18.40 -2.92
N TYR A 210 21.25 18.52 -4.10
CA TYR A 210 21.42 19.82 -4.76
C TYR A 210 20.08 20.52 -5.03
N TYR A 211 19.11 19.78 -5.57
CA TYR A 211 17.78 20.32 -5.87
C TYR A 211 16.99 20.66 -4.61
N ASP A 212 17.19 19.91 -3.52
CA ASP A 212 16.65 20.26 -2.21
C ASP A 212 17.29 21.54 -1.62
N VAL A 213 18.59 21.76 -1.83
CA VAL A 213 19.29 23.01 -1.41
C VAL A 213 18.77 24.21 -2.19
N MET A 214 18.64 24.09 -3.51
CA MET A 214 18.11 25.18 -4.34
C MET A 214 16.67 25.54 -3.95
N GLU A 215 15.82 24.53 -3.72
CA GLU A 215 14.46 24.79 -3.22
C GLU A 215 14.45 25.37 -1.81
N ALA A 216 15.36 24.95 -0.93
CA ALA A 216 15.45 25.51 0.41
C ALA A 216 15.77 27.01 0.39
N PHE A 217 16.67 27.45 -0.51
CA PHE A 217 16.97 28.86 -0.72
C PHE A 217 15.78 29.63 -1.30
N ASP A 218 15.13 29.09 -2.32
CA ASP A 218 13.92 29.67 -2.93
C ASP A 218 12.80 29.83 -1.90
N SER A 219 12.52 28.80 -1.09
CA SER A 219 11.48 28.83 -0.05
C SER A 219 11.81 29.85 1.05
N LEU A 220 13.09 30.08 1.36
CA LEU A 220 13.53 31.15 2.27
C LEU A 220 13.43 32.56 1.63
N GLY A 221 13.13 32.66 0.33
CA GLY A 221 13.13 33.91 -0.42
C GLY A 221 14.55 34.40 -0.77
N TRP A 222 15.56 33.55 -0.63
CA TRP A 222 16.96 33.87 -0.92
C TRP A 222 17.26 33.51 -2.37
N THR A 223 16.76 34.33 -3.28
CA THR A 223 16.96 34.21 -4.74
C THR A 223 18.44 34.24 -5.12
N HIS A 224 18.77 33.89 -6.36
CA HIS A 224 20.14 33.98 -6.88
C HIS A 224 20.78 35.36 -6.64
N ASP A 225 20.03 36.46 -6.79
CA ASP A 225 20.53 37.81 -6.50
C ASP A 225 20.84 38.01 -5.01
N CYS A 226 20.05 37.42 -4.13
CA CYS A 226 20.34 37.40 -2.69
C CYS A 226 21.60 36.60 -2.38
N LEU A 227 21.77 35.41 -2.99
CA LEU A 227 22.96 34.58 -2.79
C LEU A 227 24.23 35.33 -3.19
N ASN A 228 24.19 36.02 -4.34
CA ASN A 228 25.29 36.86 -4.81
C ASN A 228 25.57 38.02 -3.85
N LYS A 229 24.53 38.71 -3.36
CA LYS A 229 24.67 39.81 -2.38
C LYS A 229 25.26 39.32 -1.05
N TYR A 230 24.90 38.11 -0.62
CA TYR A 230 25.37 37.51 0.63
C TYR A 230 26.74 36.83 0.49
N GLY A 231 27.33 36.80 -0.72
CA GLY A 231 28.63 36.17 -0.96
C GLY A 231 28.60 34.66 -0.80
N ILE A 232 27.55 34.00 -1.28
CA ILE A 232 27.41 32.53 -1.25
C ILE A 232 27.77 31.94 -2.62
N ARG A 233 28.72 31.03 -2.61
CA ARG A 233 29.11 30.20 -3.76
C ARG A 233 28.57 28.79 -3.62
N ILE A 234 28.08 28.19 -4.71
CA ILE A 234 27.58 26.81 -4.71
C ILE A 234 28.30 25.98 -5.76
N LEU A 235 28.89 24.86 -5.32
CA LEU A 235 29.47 23.84 -6.18
C LEU A 235 28.59 22.59 -6.18
N LYS A 236 28.11 22.25 -7.38
CA LYS A 236 27.39 21.01 -7.66
C LYS A 236 28.36 19.97 -8.18
N LEU A 237 28.46 18.85 -7.47
CA LEU A 237 29.22 17.69 -7.93
C LEU A 237 28.31 16.76 -8.74
N GLY A 238 28.66 16.52 -10.00
CA GLY A 238 28.10 15.43 -10.82
C GLY A 238 28.88 14.12 -10.63
N LEU A 239 30.17 14.22 -10.28
CA LEU A 239 31.06 13.12 -9.90
C LEU A 239 31.51 13.33 -8.45
N THR A 240 31.11 12.43 -7.55
CA THR A 240 31.41 12.50 -6.11
C THR A 240 32.69 11.77 -5.73
N TYR A 241 33.13 10.81 -6.54
CA TYR A 241 34.43 10.17 -6.41
C TYR A 241 35.00 9.80 -7.80
N PRO A 242 36.31 9.98 -8.04
CA PRO A 242 37.24 10.77 -7.24
C PRO A 242 36.87 12.27 -7.26
N LEU A 243 37.20 12.99 -6.19
CA LEU A 243 37.12 14.46 -6.22
C LEU A 243 38.19 15.00 -7.17
N GLU A 244 37.75 15.87 -8.08
CA GLU A 244 38.59 16.52 -9.07
C GLU A 244 39.28 17.75 -8.43
N PRO A 245 40.61 17.78 -8.26
CA PRO A 245 41.27 18.79 -7.44
C PRO A 245 41.16 20.23 -7.96
N SER A 246 41.18 20.45 -9.27
CA SER A 246 41.27 21.81 -9.84
C SER A 246 40.02 22.64 -9.55
N ILE A 247 38.82 22.06 -9.70
CA ILE A 247 37.58 22.77 -9.35
C ILE A 247 37.43 22.97 -7.85
N ILE A 248 37.93 22.03 -7.02
CA ILE A 248 37.90 22.17 -5.56
C ILE A 248 38.80 23.33 -5.11
N GLN A 249 39.99 23.45 -5.69
CA GLN A 249 40.91 24.56 -5.43
C GLN A 249 40.33 25.89 -5.93
N GLU A 250 39.77 25.91 -7.15
CA GLU A 250 39.10 27.09 -7.71
C GLU A 250 37.94 27.54 -6.81
N PHE A 251 37.09 26.60 -6.41
CA PHE A 251 35.93 26.86 -5.56
C PHE A 251 36.33 27.39 -4.19
N SER A 252 37.36 26.80 -3.58
CA SER A 252 37.80 27.14 -2.22
C SER A 252 38.50 28.49 -2.11
N LYS A 253 38.96 29.06 -3.23
CA LYS A 253 39.71 30.32 -3.24
C LYS A 253 38.83 31.48 -2.75
N GLY A 254 39.30 32.15 -1.69
CA GLY A 254 38.67 33.32 -1.09
C GLY A 254 37.53 33.02 -0.12
N LEU A 255 37.21 31.75 0.12
CA LEU A 255 36.19 31.35 1.07
C LEU A 255 36.75 31.29 2.50
N ASP A 256 35.95 31.71 3.48
CA ASP A 256 36.22 31.54 4.90
C ASP A 256 35.73 30.18 5.41
N GLU A 257 34.58 29.72 4.87
CA GLU A 257 33.96 28.45 5.24
C GLU A 257 33.36 27.72 4.04
N ILE A 258 33.38 26.39 4.10
CA ILE A 258 32.68 25.49 3.17
C ILE A 258 31.79 24.57 3.99
N THR A 259 30.50 24.52 3.67
CA THR A 259 29.53 23.57 4.25
C THR A 259 29.16 22.51 3.22
N VAL A 260 29.43 21.25 3.54
CA VAL A 260 29.05 20.10 2.71
C VAL A 260 27.66 19.62 3.12
N ILE A 261 26.71 19.74 2.20
CA ILE A 261 25.33 19.27 2.40
C ILE A 261 25.16 17.98 1.59
N GLU A 262 25.28 16.85 2.29
CA GLU A 262 25.14 15.50 1.76
C GLU A 262 24.28 14.62 2.67
N GLU A 263 23.64 13.59 2.11
CA GLU A 263 22.77 12.66 2.83
C GLU A 263 23.55 11.50 3.46
N LYS A 264 23.01 10.88 4.53
CA LYS A 264 23.61 9.74 5.25
C LYS A 264 24.97 10.06 5.88
N ARG A 265 25.92 9.12 6.02
CA ARG A 265 27.24 9.43 6.63
C ARG A 265 28.08 10.31 5.70
N SER A 266 29.06 11.00 6.27
CA SER A 266 30.02 11.81 5.52
C SER A 266 30.73 10.97 4.46
N PHE A 267 30.72 11.46 3.22
CA PHE A 267 31.45 10.85 2.10
C PHE A 267 32.18 11.94 1.33
N ILE A 268 31.45 12.92 0.79
CA ILE A 268 32.03 14.11 0.13
C ILE A 268 32.81 14.94 1.16
N GLU A 269 32.26 15.11 2.38
CA GLU A 269 32.95 15.84 3.45
C GLU A 269 34.30 15.19 3.80
N MET A 270 34.32 13.86 3.89
CA MET A 270 35.52 13.10 4.19
C MET A 270 36.58 13.28 3.09
N LEU A 271 36.19 13.09 1.82
CA LEU A 271 37.09 13.22 0.67
C LEU A 271 37.59 14.66 0.49
N LEU A 272 36.74 15.65 0.75
CA LEU A 272 37.10 17.06 0.68
C LEU A 272 38.12 17.43 1.75
N LYS A 273 37.91 16.98 3.00
CA LYS A 273 38.86 17.19 4.09
C LYS A 273 40.22 16.57 3.79
N GLU A 274 40.24 15.39 3.17
CA GLU A 274 41.48 14.74 2.71
C GLU A 274 42.19 15.57 1.63
N GLU A 275 41.49 15.96 0.56
CA GLU A 275 42.06 16.74 -0.54
C GLU A 275 42.57 18.11 -0.08
N MET A 276 41.87 18.76 0.86
CA MET A 276 42.21 20.09 1.35
C MET A 276 43.17 20.10 2.54
N TYR A 277 43.50 18.95 3.14
CA TYR A 277 44.23 18.91 4.42
C TYR A 277 45.55 19.71 4.38
N ASN A 278 46.31 19.54 3.29
CA ASN A 278 47.59 20.21 3.06
C ASN A 278 47.48 21.52 2.27
N TYR A 279 46.27 21.99 1.95
CA TYR A 279 46.08 23.22 1.17
C TYR A 279 46.33 24.47 2.04
N PRO A 280 47.14 25.44 1.58
CA PRO A 280 47.41 26.67 2.33
C PRO A 280 46.17 27.57 2.34
N ASN A 281 45.90 28.25 3.47
CA ASN A 281 44.73 29.13 3.65
C ASN A 281 43.40 28.43 3.34
N LYS A 282 43.28 27.14 3.67
CA LYS A 282 42.02 26.38 3.50
C LYS A 282 40.89 26.99 4.35
N PRO A 283 39.66 27.07 3.82
CA PRO A 283 38.48 27.43 4.60
C PRO A 283 38.21 26.39 5.70
N ILE A 284 37.41 26.77 6.69
CA ILE A 284 36.84 25.82 7.64
C ILE A 284 35.87 24.90 6.87
N ILE A 285 36.06 23.58 6.97
CA ILE A 285 35.21 22.59 6.30
C ILE A 285 34.24 21.98 7.30
N LEU A 286 32.95 22.14 7.01
CA LEU A 286 31.82 21.75 7.84
C LEU A 286 30.93 20.77 7.08
N GLY A 287 30.09 20.04 7.82
CA GLY A 287 29.16 19.07 7.22
C GLY A 287 28.33 18.42 8.30
N LYS A 288 28.62 17.17 8.65
CA LYS A 288 27.89 16.48 9.74
C LYS A 288 28.01 17.20 11.08
N SER A 289 29.13 17.88 11.29
CA SER A 289 29.35 18.73 12.45
C SER A 289 29.73 20.17 12.06
N ASP A 290 29.43 21.10 12.97
CA ASP A 290 29.88 22.49 12.92
C ASP A 290 31.33 22.66 13.42
N GLU A 291 31.82 23.90 13.47
CA GLU A 291 33.17 24.24 13.94
C GLU A 291 33.44 23.89 15.41
N ASN A 292 32.39 23.67 16.20
CA ASN A 292 32.44 23.32 17.63
C ASN A 292 32.17 21.82 17.86
N ASN A 293 32.10 21.01 16.79
CA ASN A 293 31.71 19.59 16.79
C ASN A 293 30.24 19.30 17.16
N ASN A 294 29.36 20.31 17.18
CA ASN A 294 27.93 20.05 17.35
C ASN A 294 27.34 19.49 16.05
N PRO A 295 26.31 18.63 16.10
CA PRO A 295 25.61 18.15 14.91
C PRO A 295 25.04 19.29 14.07
N LEU A 296 25.30 19.27 12.75
CA LEU A 296 24.82 20.27 11.80
C LEU A 296 23.96 19.64 10.70
N ILE A 297 24.55 18.82 9.82
CA ILE A 297 23.81 18.05 8.82
C ILE A 297 23.53 16.62 9.33
N PRO A 298 22.27 16.15 9.37
CA PRO A 298 21.95 14.80 9.81
C PRO A 298 22.73 13.69 9.08
N GLY A 299 23.24 12.73 9.85
CA GLY A 299 23.94 11.54 9.36
C GLY A 299 23.02 10.37 8.99
N TYR A 300 21.71 10.55 9.13
CA TYR A 300 20.69 9.51 9.03
C TYR A 300 19.41 10.06 8.39
N GLY A 301 18.51 9.16 8.01
CA GLY A 301 17.28 9.53 7.29
C GLY A 301 17.55 10.12 5.91
N GLU A 302 16.51 10.69 5.33
CA GLU A 302 16.55 11.39 4.05
C GLU A 302 16.62 12.91 4.30
N LEU A 303 17.41 13.63 3.52
CA LEU A 303 17.41 15.10 3.55
C LEU A 303 16.28 15.63 2.66
N THR A 304 15.60 16.68 3.12
CA THR A 304 14.54 17.36 2.36
C THR A 304 14.78 18.87 2.37
N ALA A 305 14.19 19.58 1.40
CA ALA A 305 14.23 21.04 1.37
C ALA A 305 13.79 21.67 2.70
N ASP A 306 12.77 21.13 3.38
CA ASP A 306 12.30 21.63 4.67
C ASP A 306 13.37 21.52 5.78
N ILE A 307 14.10 20.39 5.85
CA ILE A 307 15.20 20.20 6.82
C ILE A 307 16.34 21.18 6.50
N ILE A 308 16.69 21.28 5.22
CA ILE A 308 17.78 22.13 4.76
C ILE A 308 17.46 23.62 4.98
N SER A 309 16.21 24.06 4.76
CA SER A 309 15.78 25.43 5.02
C SER A 309 16.03 25.83 6.48
N ARG A 310 15.76 24.94 7.44
CA ARG A 310 16.02 25.23 8.87
C ARG A 310 17.50 25.37 9.14
N ILE A 311 18.29 24.41 8.68
CA ILE A 311 19.75 24.38 8.88
C ILE A 311 20.39 25.64 8.28
N ILE A 312 20.05 25.96 7.03
CA ILE A 312 20.58 27.13 6.32
C ILE A 312 20.14 28.42 7.02
N PHE A 313 18.86 28.53 7.41
CA PHE A 313 18.36 29.70 8.12
C PHE A 313 19.07 29.89 9.45
N ASP A 314 19.15 28.86 10.29
CA ASP A 314 19.76 28.94 11.62
C ASP A 314 21.24 29.30 11.56
N ARG A 315 21.96 28.75 10.56
CA ARG A 315 23.38 29.03 10.37
C ARG A 315 23.66 30.43 9.85
N TYR A 316 22.89 30.90 8.87
CA TYR A 316 23.29 32.06 8.08
C TYR A 316 22.45 33.32 8.28
N SER A 317 21.22 33.22 8.79
CA SER A 317 20.31 34.38 8.95
C SER A 317 20.94 35.53 9.74
N LYS A 318 21.66 35.21 10.83
CA LYS A 318 22.38 36.19 11.65
C LYS A 318 23.53 36.85 10.89
N LYS A 319 24.30 36.07 10.11
CA LYS A 319 25.39 36.61 9.28
C LYS A 319 24.87 37.55 8.19
N PHE A 320 23.65 37.31 7.72
CA PHE A 320 23.01 38.09 6.66
C PHE A 320 22.19 39.29 7.16
N ASN A 321 22.15 39.54 8.48
CA ASN A 321 21.31 40.56 9.10
C ASN A 321 19.85 40.48 8.61
N VAL A 322 19.30 39.27 8.53
CA VAL A 322 17.89 39.07 8.17
C VAL A 322 17.03 39.44 9.38
N ASP A 323 16.63 40.72 9.46
CA ASP A 323 15.91 41.30 10.61
C ASP A 323 14.45 40.83 10.76
N THR A 324 13.89 40.09 9.80
CA THR A 324 12.46 39.72 9.76
C THR A 324 12.23 38.21 9.95
N PRO A 325 11.11 37.81 10.59
CA PRO A 325 10.80 36.39 10.75
C PRO A 325 10.48 35.79 9.37
N ASN A 326 11.31 34.84 8.94
CA ASN A 326 11.21 34.23 7.62
C ASN A 326 9.88 33.47 7.47
N THR A 327 9.17 33.73 6.37
CA THR A 327 7.83 33.17 6.14
C THR A 327 7.84 31.65 6.13
N LYS A 328 8.84 31.02 5.49
CA LYS A 328 8.97 29.56 5.46
C LYS A 328 9.25 28.98 6.83
N ILE A 329 10.16 29.58 7.61
CA ILE A 329 10.47 29.10 8.97
C ILE A 329 9.26 29.23 9.90
N ASN A 330 8.47 30.31 9.78
CA ASN A 330 7.22 30.45 10.52
C ASN A 330 6.20 29.37 10.15
N ILE A 331 6.05 29.06 8.85
CA ILE A 331 5.17 27.98 8.38
C ILE A 331 5.62 26.64 8.96
N LEU A 332 6.92 26.35 8.88
CA LEU A 332 7.51 25.13 9.41
C LEU A 332 7.31 25.00 10.94
N SER A 333 7.49 26.09 11.68
CA SER A 333 7.23 26.13 13.12
C SER A 333 5.73 26.00 13.45
N GLU A 334 4.83 26.64 12.67
CA GLU A 334 3.38 26.44 12.81
C GLU A 334 3.02 24.96 12.66
N ILE A 335 3.59 24.29 11.65
CA ILE A 335 3.34 22.88 11.35
C ILE A 335 3.84 21.96 12.47
N ASP A 336 5.04 22.18 13.00
CA ASP A 336 5.59 21.38 14.10
C ASP A 336 4.73 21.47 15.37
N ASN A 337 4.11 22.63 15.58
CA ASN A 337 3.24 22.89 16.72
C ASN A 337 1.78 22.44 16.50
N ARG A 338 1.44 21.87 15.33
CA ARG A 338 0.09 21.32 15.10
C ARG A 338 -0.13 20.11 16.00
N VAL A 339 -1.14 20.21 16.85
CA VAL A 339 -1.62 19.09 17.65
C VAL A 339 -2.68 18.36 16.85
N TYR A 340 -2.29 17.25 16.25
CA TYR A 340 -3.25 16.33 15.68
C TYR A 340 -3.90 15.55 16.83
N ALA A 341 -5.24 15.54 16.89
CA ALA A 341 -5.93 14.57 17.75
C ALA A 341 -5.36 13.17 17.48
N GLN A 342 -5.12 12.41 18.54
CA GLN A 342 -4.32 11.18 18.54
C GLN A 342 -4.57 10.35 17.27
N SER A 343 -3.49 10.14 16.49
CA SER A 343 -3.46 9.57 15.14
C SER A 343 -4.55 8.51 14.90
N LEU A 344 -5.52 8.87 14.05
CA LEU A 344 -6.66 8.06 13.67
C LEU A 344 -6.20 6.98 12.67
N SER A 345 -5.71 5.85 13.19
CA SER A 345 -5.37 4.61 12.47
C SER A 345 -4.44 4.75 11.24
N ASN A 346 -3.18 4.35 11.38
CA ASN A 346 -2.28 4.19 10.24
C ASN A 346 -2.70 2.97 9.37
N ARG A 347 -2.63 3.11 8.04
CA ARG A 347 -2.80 1.99 7.11
C ARG A 347 -1.59 1.04 7.21
N SER A 348 -1.78 -0.11 7.87
CA SER A 348 -0.80 -1.18 7.92
C SER A 348 -0.61 -1.84 6.54
N MET A 349 0.56 -2.46 6.34
CA MET A 349 0.84 -3.27 5.17
C MET A 349 -0.05 -4.52 5.16
N TYR A 350 -0.75 -4.78 4.05
CA TYR A 350 -1.76 -5.85 4.00
C TYR A 350 -1.84 -6.57 2.65
N PHE A 351 -2.26 -7.83 2.65
CA PHE A 351 -2.33 -8.65 1.43
C PHE A 351 -3.43 -8.20 0.45
N CYS A 352 -3.21 -8.44 -0.85
CA CYS A 352 -4.22 -8.24 -1.89
C CYS A 352 -5.48 -9.10 -1.63
N SER A 353 -6.63 -8.69 -2.16
CA SER A 353 -7.86 -9.51 -2.14
C SER A 353 -7.64 -10.89 -2.78
N GLY A 354 -7.95 -11.96 -2.04
CA GLY A 354 -7.75 -13.36 -2.48
C GLY A 354 -6.28 -13.76 -2.65
N CYS A 355 -5.37 -13.17 -1.87
CA CYS A 355 -3.96 -13.47 -1.92
C CYS A 355 -3.63 -14.86 -1.35
N PRO A 356 -2.80 -15.69 -2.01
CA PRO A 356 -2.41 -17.00 -1.50
C PRO A 356 -1.55 -16.94 -0.23
N HIS A 357 -0.99 -15.78 0.12
CA HIS A 357 -0.35 -15.58 1.42
C HIS A 357 -1.33 -15.74 2.59
N ASN A 358 -2.62 -15.40 2.41
CA ASN A 358 -3.61 -15.59 3.48
C ASN A 358 -3.71 -17.06 3.90
N THR A 359 -3.58 -18.01 2.97
CA THR A 359 -3.55 -19.43 3.29
C THR A 359 -2.15 -19.87 3.70
N SER A 360 -1.13 -19.54 2.91
CA SER A 360 0.22 -20.06 3.12
C SER A 360 0.95 -19.50 4.33
N THR A 361 0.67 -18.28 4.80
CA THR A 361 1.42 -17.69 5.93
C THR A 361 0.59 -17.56 7.21
N ILE A 362 -0.74 -17.44 7.14
CA ILE A 362 -1.60 -17.23 8.32
C ILE A 362 -2.10 -18.56 8.91
N LYS A 363 -2.38 -19.57 8.08
CA LYS A 363 -2.85 -20.90 8.52
C LYS A 363 -1.65 -21.77 8.91
N MET A 364 -1.25 -21.70 10.18
CA MET A 364 -0.17 -22.49 10.79
C MET A 364 -0.72 -23.48 11.83
N PRO A 365 0.02 -24.57 12.13
CA PRO A 365 -0.23 -25.36 13.34
C PRO A 365 -0.13 -24.49 14.61
N GLU A 366 -0.88 -24.85 15.63
CA GLU A 366 -0.86 -24.17 16.94
C GLU A 366 0.52 -24.27 17.60
N GLY A 367 1.00 -23.17 18.18
CA GLY A 367 2.33 -23.06 18.80
C GLY A 367 3.52 -22.96 17.81
N ASP A 368 3.27 -23.07 16.51
CA ASP A 368 4.30 -22.95 15.48
C ASP A 368 4.43 -21.53 14.92
N SER A 369 5.60 -21.27 14.37
CA SER A 369 5.98 -19.98 13.79
C SER A 369 6.82 -20.21 12.54
N ALA A 370 6.91 -19.18 11.70
CA ALA A 370 7.71 -19.21 10.49
C ALA A 370 8.60 -17.97 10.38
N PHE A 371 9.76 -18.12 9.76
CA PHE A 371 10.57 -16.97 9.40
C PHE A 371 9.96 -16.21 8.22
N GLY A 372 10.11 -14.88 8.23
CA GLY A 372 9.77 -14.02 7.10
C GLY A 372 10.77 -14.19 5.96
N GLY A 373 10.28 -14.31 4.73
CA GLY A 373 11.10 -14.21 3.51
C GLY A 373 11.01 -12.79 2.93
N ILE A 374 11.98 -12.40 2.10
CA ILE A 374 11.89 -11.13 1.37
C ILE A 374 10.73 -11.17 0.37
N GLY A 375 9.99 -10.07 0.27
CA GLY A 375 8.78 -9.92 -0.55
C GLY A 375 7.51 -9.82 0.30
N CYS A 376 6.37 -10.23 -0.25
CA CYS A 376 5.08 -10.16 0.48
C CYS A 376 5.05 -10.98 1.77
N HIS A 377 5.96 -11.93 1.99
CA HIS A 377 6.09 -12.65 3.27
C HIS A 377 6.45 -11.72 4.45
N LEU A 378 7.12 -10.59 4.20
CA LEU A 378 7.34 -9.55 5.21
C LEU A 378 6.03 -9.03 5.80
N MET A 379 4.98 -8.96 4.98
CA MET A 379 3.67 -8.45 5.40
C MET A 379 3.00 -9.39 6.42
N ALA A 380 3.32 -10.69 6.38
CA ALA A 380 2.79 -11.66 7.33
C ALA A 380 3.17 -11.30 8.79
N MET A 381 4.31 -10.64 8.99
CA MET A 381 4.77 -10.17 10.30
C MET A 381 3.90 -9.04 10.88
N PHE A 382 3.15 -8.32 10.03
CA PHE A 382 2.29 -7.19 10.41
C PHE A 382 0.80 -7.54 10.37
N VAL A 383 0.43 -8.62 9.67
CA VAL A 383 -0.96 -9.06 9.50
C VAL A 383 -1.38 -10.03 10.60
N ASP A 384 -0.45 -10.83 11.13
CA ASP A 384 -0.75 -11.80 12.18
C ASP A 384 0.26 -11.74 13.34
N ASP A 385 -0.22 -11.37 14.52
CA ASP A 385 0.60 -11.17 15.71
C ASP A 385 1.26 -12.50 16.14
N GLY A 386 2.57 -12.63 15.88
CA GLY A 386 3.44 -13.66 16.44
C GLY A 386 3.68 -14.92 15.60
N LYS A 387 3.01 -15.09 14.45
CA LYS A 387 3.22 -16.30 13.61
C LYS A 387 4.37 -16.19 12.62
N ALA A 388 4.73 -14.99 12.20
CA ALA A 388 5.86 -14.73 11.31
C ALA A 388 6.80 -13.70 11.94
N PHE A 389 8.12 -13.97 11.94
CA PHE A 389 9.13 -13.02 12.44
C PHE A 389 10.51 -13.28 11.80
N GLY A 390 11.53 -12.50 12.18
CA GLY A 390 12.94 -12.86 11.92
C GLY A 390 13.33 -12.93 10.45
N THR A 391 13.07 -11.87 9.68
CA THR A 391 13.55 -11.75 8.29
C THR A 391 15.08 -11.65 8.25
N THR A 392 15.69 -12.26 7.23
CA THR A 392 17.11 -12.14 6.90
C THR A 392 17.31 -11.54 5.49
N HIS A 393 18.56 -11.35 5.07
CA HIS A 393 18.91 -10.90 3.73
C HIS A 393 18.50 -11.95 2.66
N MET A 394 18.25 -11.48 1.43
CA MET A 394 17.82 -12.36 0.34
C MET A 394 18.89 -13.40 0.00
N GLY A 395 18.51 -14.68 0.01
CA GLY A 395 19.41 -15.82 -0.15
C GLY A 395 19.92 -16.40 1.15
N GLY A 396 19.60 -15.79 2.30
CA GLY A 396 19.88 -16.34 3.63
C GLY A 396 18.70 -17.12 4.21
N GLU A 397 17.53 -17.10 3.57
CA GLU A 397 16.29 -17.66 4.13
C GLU A 397 16.42 -19.14 4.52
N GLY A 398 16.27 -19.41 5.81
CA GLY A 398 16.33 -20.72 6.44
C GLY A 398 17.71 -21.05 7.01
N ALA A 399 18.78 -20.47 6.47
CA ALA A 399 20.13 -20.67 6.99
C ALA A 399 20.32 -20.05 8.39
N GLN A 400 19.53 -19.02 8.74
CA GLN A 400 19.53 -18.50 10.11
C GLN A 400 19.05 -19.54 11.14
N TRP A 401 18.17 -20.47 10.74
CA TRP A 401 17.77 -21.57 11.62
C TRP A 401 18.93 -22.52 11.90
N VAL A 402 19.74 -22.83 10.88
CA VAL A 402 20.93 -23.70 11.02
C VAL A 402 21.87 -23.20 12.12
N GLY A 403 22.03 -21.87 12.22
CA GLY A 403 22.82 -21.26 13.29
C GLY A 403 22.12 -21.20 14.65
N MET A 404 20.79 -21.25 14.71
CA MET A 404 20.00 -21.16 15.95
C MET A 404 19.71 -22.53 16.58
N GLU A 405 19.43 -23.53 15.75
CA GLU A 405 18.96 -24.87 16.13
C GLU A 405 19.80 -25.54 17.25
N PRO A 406 21.16 -25.45 17.25
CA PRO A 406 21.96 -26.10 18.31
C PRO A 406 21.81 -25.48 19.71
N PHE A 407 21.17 -24.31 19.83
CA PHE A 407 21.19 -23.50 21.05
C PHE A 407 19.83 -23.32 21.73
N ILE A 408 18.76 -23.95 21.20
CA ILE A 408 17.40 -23.76 21.71
C ILE A 408 16.64 -25.09 21.84
N GLU A 409 15.61 -25.11 22.71
CA GLU A 409 14.76 -26.31 22.91
C GLU A 409 13.76 -26.56 21.77
N LYS A 410 13.44 -25.53 20.99
CA LYS A 410 12.53 -25.67 19.86
C LYS A 410 13.21 -26.51 18.78
N GLU A 411 12.65 -27.66 18.48
CA GLU A 411 13.27 -28.62 17.54
C GLU A 411 13.03 -28.32 16.06
N HIS A 412 12.03 -27.48 15.72
CA HIS A 412 11.60 -27.29 14.33
C HIS A 412 11.18 -25.86 14.06
N MET A 413 11.45 -25.39 12.84
CA MET A 413 11.00 -24.09 12.35
C MET A 413 10.54 -24.15 10.88
N PHE A 414 9.59 -23.29 10.53
CA PHE A 414 9.18 -23.08 9.14
C PHE A 414 9.90 -21.88 8.53
N GLN A 415 10.26 -21.93 7.24
CA GLN A 415 10.80 -20.80 6.49
C GLN A 415 9.89 -20.47 5.31
N ASN A 416 9.29 -19.27 5.29
CA ASN A 416 8.52 -18.84 4.12
C ASN A 416 9.46 -18.29 3.04
N VAL A 417 9.25 -18.69 1.78
CA VAL A 417 10.01 -18.18 0.64
C VAL A 417 9.14 -18.19 -0.62
N GLY A 418 9.27 -17.19 -1.48
CA GLY A 418 8.60 -17.19 -2.79
C GLY A 418 9.42 -17.99 -3.80
N ASP A 419 8.79 -18.59 -4.80
CA ASP A 419 9.48 -19.23 -5.91
C ASP A 419 10.49 -18.30 -6.60
N GLY A 420 10.12 -17.04 -6.86
CA GLY A 420 11.03 -16.02 -7.39
C GLY A 420 12.28 -15.84 -6.53
N THR A 421 12.12 -15.66 -5.22
CA THR A 421 13.24 -15.54 -4.27
C THR A 421 14.07 -16.81 -4.19
N PHE A 422 13.41 -17.97 -4.24
CA PHE A 422 14.05 -19.27 -4.19
C PHE A 422 15.01 -19.49 -5.36
N PHE A 423 14.57 -19.24 -6.59
CA PHE A 423 15.43 -19.37 -7.78
C PHE A 423 16.47 -18.26 -7.90
N HIS A 424 16.15 -17.05 -7.43
CA HIS A 424 17.08 -15.93 -7.43
C HIS A 424 18.31 -16.18 -6.54
N SER A 425 18.08 -16.53 -5.27
CA SER A 425 19.17 -16.72 -4.30
C SER A 425 18.91 -17.76 -3.21
N GLY A 426 17.65 -18.16 -2.96
CA GLY A 426 17.29 -19.01 -1.82
C GLY A 426 17.69 -20.48 -1.94
N SER A 427 17.94 -20.99 -3.15
CA SER A 427 18.37 -22.37 -3.38
C SER A 427 19.67 -22.73 -2.68
N LEU A 428 20.61 -21.77 -2.57
CA LEU A 428 21.87 -21.96 -1.84
C LEU A 428 21.66 -22.11 -0.32
N ALA A 429 20.73 -21.35 0.27
CA ALA A 429 20.39 -21.51 1.69
C ALA A 429 19.76 -22.88 1.97
N LEU A 430 18.88 -23.36 1.07
CA LEU A 430 18.31 -24.71 1.19
C LEU A 430 19.40 -25.79 1.15
N ARG A 431 20.36 -25.68 0.21
CA ARG A 431 21.52 -26.58 0.14
C ARG A 431 22.31 -26.59 1.44
N GLN A 432 22.59 -25.41 2.01
CA GLN A 432 23.29 -25.30 3.28
C GLN A 432 22.51 -25.97 4.42
N ALA A 433 21.20 -25.75 4.51
CA ALA A 433 20.37 -26.39 5.51
C ALA A 433 20.36 -27.92 5.40
N VAL A 434 20.32 -28.46 4.18
CA VAL A 434 20.42 -29.91 3.93
C VAL A 434 21.81 -30.42 4.33
N ALA A 435 22.87 -29.74 3.94
CA ALA A 435 24.25 -30.12 4.28
C ALA A 435 24.49 -30.14 5.79
N SER A 436 23.84 -29.25 6.54
CA SER A 436 23.87 -29.21 8.00
C SER A 436 22.91 -30.19 8.68
N ASN A 437 22.14 -30.98 7.93
CA ASN A 437 21.11 -31.90 8.43
C ASN A 437 20.10 -31.23 9.39
N SER A 438 19.79 -29.96 9.12
CA SER A 438 18.95 -29.14 9.99
C SER A 438 17.48 -29.54 9.91
N HIS A 439 16.75 -29.48 11.03
CA HIS A 439 15.33 -29.84 11.09
C HIS A 439 14.42 -28.63 10.84
N LEU A 440 14.11 -28.39 9.56
CA LEU A 440 13.28 -27.25 9.16
C LEU A 440 12.41 -27.54 7.93
N THR A 441 11.28 -26.85 7.82
CA THR A 441 10.39 -26.96 6.66
C THR A 441 10.38 -25.68 5.85
N TYR A 442 10.86 -25.73 4.61
CA TYR A 442 10.67 -24.64 3.65
C TYR A 442 9.23 -24.63 3.15
N LYS A 443 8.63 -23.45 3.10
CA LYS A 443 7.30 -23.19 2.54
C LYS A 443 7.48 -22.33 1.31
N ILE A 444 7.59 -22.98 0.16
CA ILE A 444 7.75 -22.32 -1.14
C ILE A 444 6.38 -21.95 -1.66
N LEU A 445 6.07 -20.66 -1.72
CA LEU A 445 4.90 -20.18 -2.43
C LEU A 445 5.20 -20.16 -3.93
N TYR A 446 4.62 -21.10 -4.68
CA TYR A 446 4.74 -21.20 -6.13
C TYR A 446 3.63 -20.39 -6.80
N ASN A 447 3.88 -19.09 -6.98
CA ASN A 447 2.91 -18.13 -7.50
C ASN A 447 3.20 -17.67 -8.94
N ARG A 448 4.33 -18.15 -9.51
CA ARG A 448 4.80 -17.92 -10.88
C ARG A 448 5.04 -16.45 -11.22
N ALA A 449 5.24 -15.58 -10.23
CA ALA A 449 5.39 -14.15 -10.47
C ALA A 449 6.23 -13.45 -9.40
N VAL A 450 7.24 -12.68 -9.84
CA VAL A 450 7.93 -11.70 -9.00
C VAL A 450 7.02 -10.47 -8.87
N ALA A 451 6.01 -10.59 -8.01
CA ALA A 451 4.81 -9.74 -8.05
C ALA A 451 5.09 -8.26 -7.73
N MET A 452 6.02 -7.98 -6.82
CA MET A 452 6.30 -6.61 -6.36
C MET A 452 7.09 -5.77 -7.35
N THR A 453 7.77 -6.38 -8.34
CA THR A 453 8.67 -5.70 -9.28
C THR A 453 8.07 -5.55 -10.68
N GLY A 454 6.77 -5.78 -10.86
CA GLY A 454 6.10 -5.72 -12.18
C GLY A 454 5.58 -7.07 -12.68
N ALA A 455 5.59 -8.09 -11.83
CA ALA A 455 5.09 -9.44 -12.13
C ALA A 455 5.76 -10.05 -13.36
N GLN A 456 7.09 -10.01 -13.38
CA GLN A 456 7.94 -10.82 -14.25
C GLN A 456 7.83 -12.30 -13.87
N GLU A 457 8.14 -13.17 -14.83
CA GLU A 457 8.35 -14.59 -14.55
C GLU A 457 9.67 -14.78 -13.78
N PRO A 458 9.75 -15.75 -12.85
CA PRO A 458 11.00 -16.09 -12.19
C PRO A 458 12.07 -16.57 -13.18
N ASP A 459 13.20 -15.87 -13.25
CA ASP A 459 14.38 -16.34 -13.98
C ASP A 459 14.86 -17.69 -13.46
N GLY A 460 15.03 -18.67 -14.35
CA GLY A 460 15.43 -20.03 -13.96
C GLY A 460 14.34 -20.81 -13.22
N GLY A 461 13.10 -20.32 -13.22
CA GLY A 461 11.96 -21.01 -12.63
C GLY A 461 11.69 -22.34 -13.31
N LEU A 462 11.46 -23.38 -12.51
CA LEU A 462 11.08 -24.71 -12.98
C LEU A 462 9.56 -24.88 -12.96
N ASP A 463 9.04 -25.75 -13.82
CA ASP A 463 7.68 -26.23 -13.67
C ASP A 463 7.55 -27.08 -12.39
N LEU A 464 6.32 -27.28 -11.91
CA LEU A 464 6.12 -27.87 -10.59
C LEU A 464 6.68 -29.32 -10.48
N PRO A 465 6.45 -30.24 -11.44
CA PRO A 465 7.09 -31.55 -11.43
C PRO A 465 8.63 -31.48 -11.43
N GLU A 466 9.25 -30.63 -12.24
CA GLU A 466 10.71 -30.47 -12.29
C GLU A 466 11.27 -29.89 -10.99
N LEU A 467 10.56 -28.95 -10.37
CA LEU A 467 10.92 -28.42 -9.05
C LEU A 467 10.93 -29.52 -7.99
N THR A 468 9.97 -30.44 -7.98
CA THR A 468 9.95 -31.55 -7.01
C THR A 468 11.17 -32.46 -7.17
N LYS A 469 11.57 -32.77 -8.41
CA LYS A 469 12.77 -33.57 -8.71
C LYS A 469 14.05 -32.84 -8.32
N TYR A 470 14.12 -31.54 -8.63
CA TYR A 470 15.23 -30.68 -8.24
C TYR A 470 15.42 -30.70 -6.71
N LEU A 471 14.38 -30.40 -5.94
CA LEU A 471 14.44 -30.39 -4.48
C LEU A 471 14.83 -31.76 -3.91
N LYS A 472 14.32 -32.85 -4.48
CA LYS A 472 14.72 -34.22 -4.07
C LYS A 472 16.20 -34.47 -4.33
N SER A 473 16.72 -34.02 -5.49
CA SER A 473 18.14 -34.16 -5.85
C SER A 473 19.07 -33.36 -4.94
N GLU A 474 18.59 -32.25 -4.38
CA GLU A 474 19.30 -31.45 -3.36
C GLU A 474 19.31 -32.11 -1.97
N GLY A 475 18.61 -33.23 -1.78
CA GLY A 475 18.60 -34.00 -0.53
C GLY A 475 17.43 -33.71 0.42
N VAL A 476 16.40 -33.00 -0.02
CA VAL A 476 15.15 -32.78 0.74
C VAL A 476 14.50 -34.13 1.07
N LYS A 477 14.13 -34.34 2.35
CA LYS A 477 13.62 -35.62 2.83
C LYS A 477 12.21 -35.93 2.32
N LYS A 478 11.32 -34.94 2.37
CA LYS A 478 9.92 -35.06 1.93
C LYS A 478 9.43 -33.75 1.31
N ILE A 479 8.66 -33.90 0.23
CA ILE A 479 8.03 -32.81 -0.49
C ILE A 479 6.52 -33.09 -0.53
N MET A 480 5.71 -32.09 -0.19
CA MET A 480 4.26 -32.15 -0.36
C MET A 480 3.77 -30.88 -1.03
N VAL A 481 2.77 -31.01 -1.90
CA VAL A 481 2.18 -29.91 -2.65
C VAL A 481 0.78 -29.63 -2.13
N THR A 482 0.44 -28.36 -1.99
CA THR A 482 -0.95 -27.91 -1.78
C THR A 482 -1.36 -26.98 -2.90
N THR A 483 -2.60 -27.08 -3.38
CA THR A 483 -3.13 -26.24 -4.46
C THR A 483 -4.63 -25.96 -4.28
N ASP A 484 -5.14 -24.89 -4.88
CA ASP A 484 -6.58 -24.61 -4.94
C ASP A 484 -7.33 -25.48 -5.96
N ASP A 485 -6.61 -26.15 -6.88
CA ASP A 485 -7.21 -27.08 -7.85
C ASP A 485 -6.31 -28.32 -8.07
N PRO A 486 -6.47 -29.39 -7.25
CA PRO A 486 -5.74 -30.64 -7.44
C PRO A 486 -5.97 -31.28 -8.82
N SER A 487 -7.17 -31.10 -9.40
CA SER A 487 -7.54 -31.72 -10.66
C SER A 487 -6.78 -31.15 -11.87
N ALA A 488 -6.22 -29.93 -11.73
CA ALA A 488 -5.34 -29.33 -12.72
C ALA A 488 -4.11 -30.20 -13.04
N TYR A 489 -3.75 -31.11 -12.13
CA TYR A 489 -2.58 -31.98 -12.24
C TYR A 489 -2.90 -33.41 -12.70
N ASP A 490 -4.18 -33.80 -12.81
CA ASP A 490 -4.60 -35.15 -13.20
C ASP A 490 -4.12 -35.54 -14.61
N SER A 491 -3.97 -34.54 -15.49
CA SER A 491 -3.50 -34.73 -16.87
C SER A 491 -1.97 -34.88 -17.00
N ILE A 492 -1.20 -34.55 -15.95
CA ILE A 492 0.26 -34.66 -15.97
C ILE A 492 0.66 -36.11 -15.70
N LYS A 493 1.41 -36.71 -16.64
CA LYS A 493 1.92 -38.08 -16.50
C LYS A 493 2.66 -38.26 -15.17
N GLN A 494 2.33 -39.30 -14.40
CA GLN A 494 2.94 -39.60 -13.10
C GLN A 494 4.47 -39.66 -13.15
N SER A 495 5.06 -40.11 -14.26
CA SER A 495 6.52 -40.17 -14.47
C SER A 495 7.23 -38.80 -14.47
N ARG A 496 6.49 -37.69 -14.63
CA ARG A 496 7.05 -36.34 -14.53
C ARG A 496 7.33 -35.94 -13.09
N TRP A 497 6.58 -36.48 -12.12
CA TRP A 497 6.73 -36.17 -10.70
C TRP A 497 7.85 -36.98 -10.04
N ASP A 498 8.35 -36.49 -8.91
CA ASP A 498 9.10 -37.35 -7.98
C ASP A 498 8.16 -38.40 -7.36
N LYS A 499 8.66 -39.62 -7.14
CA LYS A 499 7.85 -40.79 -6.76
C LYS A 499 7.08 -40.61 -5.45
N ASP A 500 7.59 -39.79 -4.53
CA ASP A 500 7.01 -39.60 -3.20
C ASP A 500 6.17 -38.32 -3.08
N THR A 501 5.88 -37.63 -4.19
CA THR A 501 5.13 -36.37 -4.17
C THR A 501 3.64 -36.63 -3.98
N GLU A 502 3.07 -35.99 -2.96
CA GLU A 502 1.63 -35.99 -2.70
C GLU A 502 1.06 -34.59 -2.94
N ILE A 503 -0.07 -34.51 -3.64
CA ILE A 503 -0.79 -33.27 -3.95
C ILE A 503 -2.07 -33.25 -3.14
N PHE A 504 -2.25 -32.20 -2.35
CA PHE A 504 -3.42 -32.00 -1.49
C PHE A 504 -4.17 -30.74 -1.89
N HIS A 505 -5.46 -30.69 -1.56
CA HIS A 505 -6.18 -29.42 -1.61
C HIS A 505 -5.64 -28.47 -0.53
N ARG A 506 -5.62 -27.16 -0.81
CA ARG A 506 -5.10 -26.14 0.12
C ARG A 506 -5.76 -26.12 1.50
N ASP A 507 -6.98 -26.64 1.62
CA ASP A 507 -7.68 -26.73 2.90
C ASP A 507 -6.97 -27.67 3.89
N GLU A 508 -6.15 -28.58 3.37
CA GLU A 508 -5.36 -29.52 4.17
C GLU A 508 -3.99 -28.95 4.59
N ILE A 509 -3.69 -27.69 4.30
CA ILE A 509 -2.35 -27.11 4.50
C ILE A 509 -1.83 -27.24 5.95
N VAL A 510 -2.69 -27.15 6.96
CA VAL A 510 -2.28 -27.33 8.37
C VAL A 510 -1.94 -28.78 8.66
N SER A 511 -2.70 -29.73 8.11
CA SER A 511 -2.41 -31.18 8.23
C SER A 511 -1.08 -31.53 7.55
N VAL A 512 -0.87 -31.00 6.34
CA VAL A 512 0.38 -31.16 5.58
C VAL A 512 1.57 -30.60 6.34
N GLN A 513 1.45 -29.39 6.92
CA GLN A 513 2.51 -28.80 7.74
C GLN A 513 2.87 -29.66 8.96
N LYS A 514 1.88 -30.22 9.67
CA LYS A 514 2.12 -31.13 10.80
C LYS A 514 2.85 -32.40 10.37
N LYS A 515 2.48 -32.99 9.22
CA LYS A 515 3.17 -34.17 8.66
C LYS A 515 4.63 -33.84 8.32
N LEU A 516 4.90 -32.74 7.62
CA LEU A 516 6.26 -32.35 7.25
C LEU A 516 7.14 -32.04 8.47
N LYS A 517 6.59 -31.34 9.46
CA LYS A 517 7.27 -31.07 10.74
C LYS A 517 7.67 -32.36 11.48
N SER A 518 6.91 -33.45 11.38
CA SER A 518 7.25 -34.70 12.07
C SER A 518 8.45 -35.45 11.49
N ILE A 519 8.94 -35.06 10.31
CA ILE A 519 10.02 -35.73 9.59
C ILE A 519 11.33 -34.98 9.87
N LYS A 520 12.27 -35.61 10.56
CA LYS A 520 13.60 -35.04 10.86
C LYS A 520 14.39 -34.71 9.58
N GLY A 521 15.16 -33.63 9.64
CA GLY A 521 15.88 -33.04 8.50
C GLY A 521 15.05 -31.99 7.74
N VAL A 522 15.53 -31.60 6.55
CA VAL A 522 14.90 -30.57 5.72
C VAL A 522 13.73 -31.15 4.91
N THR A 523 12.57 -30.52 5.03
CA THR A 523 11.36 -30.85 4.27
C THR A 523 10.83 -29.62 3.52
N VAL A 524 9.99 -29.84 2.50
CA VAL A 524 9.42 -28.75 1.69
C VAL A 524 7.90 -28.90 1.54
N LEU A 525 7.18 -27.83 1.85
CA LEU A 525 5.81 -27.58 1.41
C LEU A 525 5.86 -26.65 0.20
N ILE A 526 5.36 -27.09 -0.95
CA ILE A 526 5.09 -26.20 -2.08
C ILE A 526 3.60 -25.82 -2.05
N HIS A 527 3.30 -24.55 -1.90
CA HIS A 527 1.95 -24.03 -2.02
C HIS A 527 1.78 -23.42 -3.42
N ASP A 528 1.15 -24.17 -4.32
CA ASP A 528 0.84 -23.72 -5.68
C ASP A 528 -0.46 -22.93 -5.68
N GLN A 529 -0.36 -21.62 -5.87
CA GLN A 529 -1.51 -20.77 -6.13
C GLN A 529 -1.02 -19.44 -6.73
N ALA A 530 -1.63 -19.02 -7.85
CA ALA A 530 -1.17 -17.85 -8.59
C ALA A 530 -1.24 -16.55 -7.76
N CYS A 531 -0.29 -15.63 -8.00
CA CYS A 531 -0.31 -14.31 -7.38
C CYS A 531 -1.61 -13.57 -7.73
N ALA A 532 -2.36 -13.12 -6.72
CA ALA A 532 -3.67 -12.51 -6.93
C ALA A 532 -3.64 -11.26 -7.83
N ALA A 533 -2.62 -10.40 -7.66
CA ALA A 533 -2.46 -9.20 -8.48
C ALA A 533 -2.15 -9.56 -9.95
N ASN A 534 -1.23 -10.50 -10.19
CA ASN A 534 -0.89 -10.94 -11.54
C ASN A 534 -2.05 -11.70 -12.20
N LEU A 535 -2.76 -12.55 -11.47
CA LEU A 535 -3.92 -13.29 -11.97
C LEU A 535 -5.02 -12.34 -12.45
N ARG A 536 -5.30 -11.26 -11.71
CA ARG A 536 -6.22 -10.21 -12.15
C ARG A 536 -5.74 -9.52 -13.43
N ARG A 537 -4.43 -9.23 -13.55
CA ARG A 537 -3.82 -8.64 -14.75
C ARG A 537 -3.97 -9.57 -15.97
N LEU A 538 -3.71 -10.86 -15.79
CA LEU A 538 -3.85 -11.86 -16.85
C LEU A 538 -5.30 -12.03 -17.29
N ARG A 539 -6.25 -12.07 -16.35
CA ARG A 539 -7.70 -12.11 -16.66
C ARG A 539 -8.14 -10.89 -17.47
N LYS A 540 -7.75 -9.68 -17.06
CA LYS A 540 -8.03 -8.44 -17.82
C LYS A 540 -7.46 -8.46 -19.25
N ARG A 541 -6.34 -9.15 -19.47
CA ARG A 541 -5.69 -9.31 -20.77
C ARG A 541 -6.21 -10.53 -21.56
N GLY A 542 -7.21 -11.25 -21.05
CA GLY A 542 -7.72 -12.49 -21.67
C GLY A 542 -6.74 -13.67 -21.65
N LYS A 543 -5.67 -13.60 -20.84
CA LYS A 543 -4.62 -14.64 -20.74
C LYS A 543 -4.83 -15.65 -19.63
N ALA A 544 -5.89 -15.51 -18.84
CA ALA A 544 -6.28 -16.47 -17.80
C ALA A 544 -7.80 -16.57 -17.73
N PRO A 545 -8.36 -17.75 -17.41
CA PRO A 545 -9.80 -17.94 -17.32
C PRO A 545 -10.39 -17.08 -16.21
N GLU A 546 -11.55 -16.47 -16.50
CA GLU A 546 -12.30 -15.69 -15.53
C GLU A 546 -13.42 -16.56 -14.92
N PRO A 547 -13.37 -16.83 -13.60
CA PRO A 547 -14.48 -17.48 -12.93
C PRO A 547 -15.77 -16.67 -13.09
N LYS A 548 -16.84 -17.32 -13.52
CA LYS A 548 -18.16 -16.69 -13.68
C LYS A 548 -18.84 -16.45 -12.33
N GLU A 549 -18.59 -17.30 -11.34
CA GLU A 549 -19.26 -17.22 -10.05
C GLU A 549 -18.84 -15.96 -9.28
N ARG A 550 -19.80 -15.35 -8.60
CA ARG A 550 -19.68 -14.20 -7.70
C ARG A 550 -20.31 -14.53 -6.36
N ILE A 551 -19.80 -13.93 -5.30
CA ILE A 551 -20.35 -14.06 -3.95
C ILE A 551 -20.94 -12.70 -3.58
N PHE A 552 -22.20 -12.73 -3.17
CA PHE A 552 -22.95 -11.61 -2.62
C PHE A 552 -23.27 -11.89 -1.16
N ILE A 553 -23.34 -10.86 -0.33
CA ILE A 553 -23.75 -10.98 1.07
C ILE A 553 -25.09 -10.25 1.21
N ASN A 554 -26.12 -10.97 1.64
CA ASN A 554 -27.38 -10.35 2.03
C ASN A 554 -27.17 -9.54 3.32
N GLU A 555 -27.05 -8.22 3.20
CA GLU A 555 -26.82 -7.29 4.32
C GLU A 555 -27.91 -7.39 5.39
N ALA A 556 -29.17 -7.68 5.00
CA ALA A 556 -30.25 -7.85 5.94
C ALA A 556 -30.03 -9.09 6.84
N VAL A 557 -29.52 -10.18 6.28
CA VAL A 557 -29.18 -11.40 7.05
C VAL A 557 -27.87 -11.23 7.80
N CYS A 558 -26.84 -10.63 7.22
CA CYS A 558 -25.51 -10.50 7.83
C CYS A 558 -25.56 -9.96 9.29
N GLU A 559 -24.80 -10.57 10.19
CA GLU A 559 -24.67 -10.08 11.58
C GLU A 559 -23.46 -9.16 11.79
N GLY A 560 -22.67 -8.90 10.74
CA GLY A 560 -21.47 -8.06 10.85
C GLY A 560 -20.43 -8.62 11.83
N CYS A 561 -20.39 -9.95 12.01
CA CYS A 561 -19.52 -10.63 12.98
C CYS A 561 -18.04 -10.68 12.57
N GLY A 562 -17.72 -10.41 11.30
CA GLY A 562 -16.34 -10.40 10.81
C GLY A 562 -15.71 -11.78 10.59
N ASP A 563 -16.39 -12.90 10.90
CA ASP A 563 -15.83 -14.25 10.75
C ASP A 563 -15.34 -14.52 9.32
N CYS A 564 -16.10 -14.09 8.30
CA CYS A 564 -15.65 -14.19 6.90
C CYS A 564 -14.37 -13.38 6.61
N GLY A 565 -14.15 -12.26 7.30
CA GLY A 565 -12.92 -11.47 7.28
C GLY A 565 -11.77 -12.17 8.02
N VAL A 566 -12.04 -12.79 9.17
CA VAL A 566 -11.06 -13.60 9.91
C VAL A 566 -10.59 -14.81 9.10
N LYS A 567 -11.51 -15.53 8.44
CA LYS A 567 -11.17 -16.73 7.65
C LYS A 567 -10.43 -16.39 6.36
N SER A 568 -10.86 -15.34 5.65
CA SER A 568 -10.31 -15.02 4.33
C SER A 568 -9.18 -14.00 4.34
N ASN A 569 -9.11 -13.14 5.37
CA ASN A 569 -8.18 -12.02 5.48
C ASN A 569 -8.14 -11.17 4.18
N CYS A 570 -9.31 -10.95 3.58
CA CYS A 570 -9.47 -10.44 2.21
C CYS A 570 -10.01 -9.01 2.20
N LEU A 571 -9.26 -8.08 1.60
CA LEU A 571 -9.66 -6.66 1.47
C LEU A 571 -10.94 -6.41 0.67
N SER A 572 -11.50 -7.40 -0.02
CA SER A 572 -12.80 -7.24 -0.69
C SER A 572 -13.98 -7.53 0.24
N VAL A 573 -13.75 -8.04 1.45
CA VAL A 573 -14.78 -8.32 2.46
C VAL A 573 -14.93 -7.07 3.32
N GLN A 574 -15.70 -6.10 2.84
CA GLN A 574 -15.72 -4.75 3.44
C GLN A 574 -16.83 -4.61 4.49
N PRO A 575 -16.53 -4.07 5.69
CA PRO A 575 -17.58 -3.58 6.58
C PRO A 575 -18.39 -2.44 5.94
N VAL A 576 -19.68 -2.41 6.20
CA VAL A 576 -20.60 -1.33 5.79
C VAL A 576 -21.58 -1.01 6.91
N LYS A 577 -21.97 0.27 7.02
CA LYS A 577 -23.02 0.72 7.95
C LYS A 577 -24.38 0.61 7.27
N THR A 578 -25.38 0.08 7.98
CA THR A 578 -26.77 -0.09 7.50
C THR A 578 -27.75 0.20 8.63
N GLU A 579 -29.06 0.28 8.33
CA GLU A 579 -30.12 0.38 9.36
C GLU A 579 -30.13 -0.78 10.37
N PHE A 580 -29.59 -1.95 9.98
CA PHE A 580 -29.44 -3.11 10.85
C PHE A 580 -28.11 -3.10 11.65
N GLY A 581 -27.40 -1.98 11.67
CA GLY A 581 -26.07 -1.82 12.24
C GLY A 581 -24.94 -2.17 11.26
N ARG A 582 -23.75 -2.44 11.79
CA ARG A 582 -22.59 -2.88 10.98
C ARG A 582 -22.89 -4.20 10.28
N LYS A 583 -22.64 -4.25 8.97
CA LYS A 583 -22.75 -5.42 8.08
C LYS A 583 -21.46 -5.61 7.30
N THR A 584 -21.48 -6.57 6.39
CA THR A 584 -20.35 -6.90 5.53
C THR A 584 -20.85 -7.09 4.12
N GLN A 585 -20.12 -6.58 3.15
CA GLN A 585 -20.37 -6.76 1.73
C GLN A 585 -19.13 -7.31 1.02
N ILE A 586 -19.33 -7.74 -0.23
CA ILE A 586 -18.21 -8.05 -1.13
C ILE A 586 -18.08 -6.91 -2.13
N ASP A 587 -16.94 -6.24 -2.12
CA ASP A 587 -16.56 -5.28 -3.16
C ASP A 587 -16.28 -6.05 -4.47
N GLN A 588 -17.30 -6.13 -5.34
CA GLN A 588 -17.23 -6.92 -6.57
C GLN A 588 -16.10 -6.47 -7.52
N PRO A 589 -15.89 -5.16 -7.78
CA PRO A 589 -14.79 -4.70 -8.61
C PRO A 589 -13.40 -5.15 -8.15
N SER A 590 -13.16 -5.24 -6.84
CA SER A 590 -11.84 -5.61 -6.30
C SER A 590 -11.66 -7.11 -6.06
N CYS A 591 -12.76 -7.88 -5.95
CA CYS A 591 -12.76 -9.30 -5.64
C CYS A 591 -11.96 -10.14 -6.66
N ASN A 592 -11.04 -10.97 -6.15
CA ASN A 592 -10.24 -11.88 -7.00
C ASN A 592 -10.81 -13.29 -7.12
N LYS A 593 -12.00 -13.54 -6.52
CA LYS A 593 -12.80 -14.76 -6.68
C LYS A 593 -12.08 -16.03 -6.19
N ASP A 594 -11.44 -15.90 -5.04
CA ASP A 594 -10.76 -16.99 -4.32
C ASP A 594 -11.72 -17.79 -3.41
N TYR A 595 -12.91 -17.23 -3.16
CA TYR A 595 -14.03 -17.83 -2.41
C TYR A 595 -13.77 -18.23 -0.94
N SER A 596 -12.57 -18.02 -0.39
CA SER A 596 -12.25 -18.31 1.02
C SER A 596 -13.15 -17.59 2.04
N CYS A 597 -13.84 -16.51 1.65
CA CYS A 597 -14.85 -15.88 2.52
C CYS A 597 -16.01 -16.84 2.87
N LEU A 598 -16.30 -17.82 2.01
CA LEU A 598 -17.31 -18.86 2.25
C LEU A 598 -16.94 -19.83 3.38
N GLU A 599 -15.69 -19.86 3.83
CA GLU A 599 -15.30 -20.62 5.03
C GLU A 599 -15.94 -20.05 6.30
N GLY A 600 -16.34 -18.77 6.30
CA GLY A 600 -16.97 -18.13 7.46
C GLY A 600 -18.37 -18.68 7.74
N ASN A 601 -18.72 -18.95 8.99
CA ASN A 601 -20.00 -19.54 9.38
C ASN A 601 -21.15 -18.52 9.33
N CYS A 602 -21.73 -18.34 8.14
CA CYS A 602 -22.76 -17.34 7.90
C CYS A 602 -23.77 -17.81 6.84
N PRO A 603 -25.09 -17.73 7.08
CA PRO A 603 -26.14 -18.02 6.11
C PRO A 603 -26.42 -16.85 5.15
N SER A 604 -25.76 -15.70 5.30
CA SER A 604 -26.00 -14.52 4.45
C SER A 604 -25.41 -14.64 3.04
N PHE A 605 -24.59 -15.65 2.78
CA PHE A 605 -23.91 -15.79 1.50
C PHE A 605 -24.86 -16.26 0.39
N VAL A 606 -24.80 -15.55 -0.72
CA VAL A 606 -25.49 -15.88 -1.95
C VAL A 606 -24.46 -16.03 -3.05
N LYS A 607 -24.36 -17.22 -3.64
CA LYS A 607 -23.57 -17.43 -4.84
C LYS A 607 -24.39 -17.07 -6.06
N VAL A 608 -23.83 -16.24 -6.94
CA VAL A 608 -24.48 -15.73 -8.14
C VAL A 608 -23.65 -16.08 -9.36
N ILE A 609 -24.28 -16.60 -10.40
CA ILE A 609 -23.72 -16.64 -11.75
C ILE A 609 -24.41 -15.51 -12.52
N PRO A 610 -23.70 -14.42 -12.85
CA PRO A 610 -24.31 -13.27 -13.52
C PRO A 610 -24.97 -13.66 -14.84
N SER A 611 -26.00 -12.91 -15.21
CA SER A 611 -26.65 -13.01 -16.51
C SER A 611 -25.67 -12.69 -17.64
N GLU A 612 -25.75 -13.44 -18.73
CA GLU A 612 -25.04 -13.14 -19.99
C GLU A 612 -25.85 -12.21 -20.90
N LYS A 613 -27.09 -11.86 -20.51
CA LYS A 613 -27.96 -10.93 -21.23
C LYS A 613 -27.72 -9.49 -20.75
N ASP A 614 -28.05 -8.52 -21.59
CA ASP A 614 -28.08 -7.10 -21.22
C ASP A 614 -29.36 -6.76 -20.43
N ASP A 615 -29.51 -7.37 -19.26
CA ASP A 615 -30.67 -7.22 -18.37
C ASP A 615 -30.29 -6.74 -16.96
N LYS A 616 -29.11 -6.11 -16.85
CA LYS A 616 -28.62 -5.42 -15.66
C LYS A 616 -29.23 -4.02 -15.54
N ARG A 617 -28.90 -3.31 -14.46
CA ARG A 617 -29.20 -1.88 -14.31
C ARG A 617 -28.64 -1.11 -15.52
N GLN A 618 -29.51 -0.36 -16.20
CA GLN A 618 -29.09 0.61 -17.20
C GLN A 618 -28.43 1.79 -16.49
N LEU A 619 -27.25 2.19 -16.96
CA LEU A 619 -26.52 3.31 -16.40
C LEU A 619 -27.26 4.62 -16.74
N PRO A 620 -27.37 5.56 -15.78
CA PRO A 620 -27.96 6.86 -16.04
C PRO A 620 -27.09 7.65 -17.01
N ASP A 621 -27.71 8.43 -17.89
CA ASP A 621 -27.00 9.45 -18.66
C ASP A 621 -26.52 10.56 -17.71
N LEU A 622 -25.42 11.23 -18.06
CA LEU A 622 -24.89 12.35 -17.29
C LEU A 622 -25.88 13.52 -17.22
N GLY A 623 -26.75 13.66 -18.23
CA GLY A 623 -27.81 14.68 -18.22
C GLY A 623 -27.31 16.12 -18.38
N PHE A 624 -26.07 16.31 -18.86
CA PHE A 624 -25.52 17.61 -19.22
C PHE A 624 -24.58 17.50 -20.43
N ASP A 625 -24.40 18.63 -21.12
CA ASP A 625 -23.47 18.78 -22.26
C ASP A 625 -22.11 19.32 -21.77
N PRO A 626 -21.02 18.54 -21.84
CA PRO A 626 -19.70 18.99 -21.40
C PRO A 626 -19.18 20.24 -22.09
N SER A 627 -19.61 20.51 -23.34
CA SER A 627 -19.18 21.71 -24.09
C SER A 627 -19.75 23.02 -23.52
N ARG A 628 -20.80 22.93 -22.69
CA ARG A 628 -21.44 24.08 -22.04
C ARG A 628 -20.89 24.38 -20.65
N LEU A 629 -19.92 23.59 -20.16
CA LEU A 629 -19.30 23.82 -18.86
C LEU A 629 -18.38 25.05 -18.91
N PRO A 630 -18.49 25.99 -17.96
CA PRO A 630 -17.65 27.18 -17.95
C PRO A 630 -16.17 26.83 -17.72
N SER A 631 -15.27 27.62 -18.29
CA SER A 631 -13.85 27.55 -17.94
C SER A 631 -13.62 28.20 -16.56
N PRO A 632 -12.79 27.60 -15.69
CA PRO A 632 -12.47 28.18 -14.39
C PRO A 632 -11.54 29.39 -14.54
N LYS A 633 -11.50 30.26 -13.53
CA LYS A 633 -10.49 31.31 -13.43
C LYS A 633 -9.16 30.70 -12.97
N ASP A 634 -8.07 31.01 -13.65
CA ASP A 634 -6.72 30.60 -13.21
C ASP A 634 -6.33 31.37 -11.94
N LEU A 635 -6.04 30.63 -10.85
CA LEU A 635 -5.59 31.15 -9.56
C LEU A 635 -4.11 30.82 -9.27
N THR A 636 -3.41 30.22 -10.23
CA THR A 636 -2.09 29.60 -10.05
C THR A 636 -0.94 30.37 -10.67
N ASN A 637 -1.23 31.45 -11.41
CA ASN A 637 -0.24 32.16 -12.23
C ASN A 637 0.56 31.21 -13.15
N GLY A 638 -0.09 30.16 -13.65
CA GLY A 638 0.50 29.18 -14.55
C GLY A 638 1.38 28.10 -13.92
N SER A 639 1.57 28.07 -12.59
CA SER A 639 2.33 27.03 -11.87
C SER A 639 1.57 26.49 -10.66
N SER A 640 1.58 25.17 -10.44
CA SER A 640 0.85 24.55 -9.32
C SER A 640 1.59 23.35 -8.73
N ASN A 641 1.67 23.30 -7.40
CA ASN A 641 2.08 22.14 -6.62
C ASN A 641 0.85 21.30 -6.27
N ILE A 642 0.75 20.10 -6.83
CA ILE A 642 -0.36 19.17 -6.64
C ILE A 642 0.13 17.99 -5.81
N PHE A 643 -0.59 17.70 -4.73
CA PHE A 643 -0.30 16.60 -3.82
C PHE A 643 -1.49 15.65 -3.76
N MET A 644 -1.24 14.36 -3.98
CA MET A 644 -2.28 13.37 -4.25
C MET A 644 -2.17 12.19 -3.31
N LEU A 645 -3.30 11.78 -2.71
CA LEU A 645 -3.32 10.91 -1.55
C LEU A 645 -4.36 9.81 -1.71
N GLY A 646 -3.93 8.56 -1.76
CA GLY A 646 -4.82 7.44 -1.93
C GLY A 646 -4.21 6.13 -1.47
N ILE A 647 -4.72 5.04 -2.01
CA ILE A 647 -4.22 3.70 -1.73
C ILE A 647 -3.94 2.94 -3.02
N GLY A 648 -3.14 1.88 -2.91
CA GLY A 648 -2.89 0.97 -4.03
C GLY A 648 -4.21 0.50 -4.64
N GLY A 649 -4.49 0.93 -5.88
CA GLY A 649 -5.73 0.64 -6.60
C GLY A 649 -6.68 1.83 -6.84
N THR A 650 -6.49 2.99 -6.20
CA THR A 650 -7.34 4.19 -6.43
C THR A 650 -6.90 5.04 -7.63
N GLY A 651 -5.82 4.66 -8.34
CA GLY A 651 -5.41 5.33 -9.57
C GLY A 651 -4.67 6.67 -9.39
N VAL A 652 -4.08 6.91 -8.20
CA VAL A 652 -3.28 8.12 -7.89
C VAL A 652 -2.13 8.31 -8.90
N VAL A 653 -1.31 7.28 -9.09
CA VAL A 653 -0.19 7.23 -10.04
C VAL A 653 -0.65 7.54 -11.47
N THR A 654 -1.77 6.93 -11.89
CA THR A 654 -2.34 7.16 -13.23
C THR A 654 -2.75 8.61 -13.42
N VAL A 655 -3.41 9.19 -12.41
CA VAL A 655 -3.79 10.60 -12.44
C VAL A 655 -2.55 11.50 -12.51
N ASN A 656 -1.51 11.22 -11.73
CA ASN A 656 -0.27 11.99 -11.75
C ASN A 656 0.35 12.01 -13.16
N GLN A 657 0.45 10.85 -13.80
CA GLN A 657 0.95 10.71 -15.17
C GLN A 657 0.09 11.46 -16.21
N ILE A 658 -1.24 11.43 -16.08
CA ILE A 658 -2.15 12.15 -16.98
C ILE A 658 -1.95 13.66 -16.85
N VAL A 659 -1.90 14.19 -15.62
CA VAL A 659 -1.73 15.63 -15.39
C VAL A 659 -0.34 16.09 -15.84
N ALA A 660 0.70 15.29 -15.59
CA ALA A 660 2.05 15.53 -16.11
C ALA A 660 2.10 15.54 -17.65
N THR A 661 1.41 14.60 -18.30
CA THR A 661 1.33 14.55 -19.77
C THR A 661 0.60 15.78 -20.32
N ALA A 662 -0.50 16.20 -19.67
CA ALA A 662 -1.21 17.42 -20.04
C ALA A 662 -0.33 18.67 -19.90
N ALA A 663 0.47 18.77 -18.84
CA ALA A 663 1.44 19.85 -18.66
C ALA A 663 2.54 19.84 -19.73
N PHE A 664 3.01 18.65 -20.13
CA PHE A 664 3.97 18.49 -21.21
C PHE A 664 3.40 18.95 -22.57
N LEU A 665 2.13 18.63 -22.86
CA LEU A 665 1.44 19.12 -24.07
C LEU A 665 1.35 20.65 -24.14
N GLU A 666 1.42 21.33 -23.00
CA GLU A 666 1.42 22.80 -22.89
C GLU A 666 2.82 23.42 -22.83
N ASN A 667 3.88 22.65 -23.10
CA ASN A 667 5.28 23.07 -22.98
C ASN A 667 5.65 23.60 -21.59
N LYS A 668 5.08 23.02 -20.52
CA LYS A 668 5.46 23.33 -19.14
C LYS A 668 6.49 22.35 -18.61
N LYS A 669 7.32 22.80 -17.66
CA LYS A 669 8.24 21.92 -16.94
C LYS A 669 7.46 21.12 -15.91
N VAL A 670 7.76 19.82 -15.85
CA VAL A 670 7.14 18.89 -14.93
C VAL A 670 8.20 18.23 -14.08
N VAL A 671 7.98 18.24 -12.77
CA VAL A 671 8.72 17.42 -11.81
C VAL A 671 7.70 16.64 -11.00
N ALA A 672 7.74 15.31 -11.10
CA ALA A 672 6.78 14.43 -10.46
C ALA A 672 7.49 13.29 -9.75
N LEU A 673 6.85 12.78 -8.69
CA LEU A 673 7.32 11.65 -7.91
C LEU A 673 6.12 10.84 -7.44
N ASP A 674 6.14 9.53 -7.75
CA ASP A 674 5.13 8.59 -7.27
C ASP A 674 5.69 7.72 -6.16
N GLN A 675 4.97 7.68 -5.05
CA GLN A 675 5.48 7.10 -3.83
C GLN A 675 4.53 6.01 -3.34
N THR A 676 4.87 4.77 -3.68
CA THR A 676 4.11 3.58 -3.29
C THR A 676 4.70 2.90 -2.05
N GLY A 677 3.85 2.36 -1.19
CA GLY A 677 4.29 1.50 -0.08
C GLY A 677 4.56 0.06 -0.52
N LEU A 678 5.05 -0.77 0.41
CA LEU A 678 5.30 -2.20 0.16
C LEU A 678 4.04 -2.98 -0.29
N SER A 679 2.87 -2.55 0.19
CA SER A 679 1.60 -3.14 -0.25
C SER A 679 1.15 -2.59 -1.60
N GLN A 680 1.01 -3.50 -2.56
CA GLN A 680 0.49 -3.20 -3.90
C GLN A 680 -0.99 -2.77 -3.88
N LYS A 681 -1.76 -3.15 -2.85
CA LYS A 681 -3.18 -2.79 -2.70
C LYS A 681 -3.54 -2.49 -1.25
N GLY A 682 -4.32 -1.43 -1.03
CA GLY A 682 -4.77 -1.05 0.31
C GLY A 682 -3.73 -0.37 1.20
N GLY A 683 -2.45 -0.38 0.79
CA GLY A 683 -1.40 0.47 1.39
C GLY A 683 -1.47 1.90 0.85
N SER A 684 -0.97 2.84 1.64
CA SER A 684 -0.89 4.26 1.28
C SER A 684 -0.05 4.48 0.01
N VAL A 685 -0.56 5.32 -0.88
CA VAL A 685 0.10 5.80 -2.08
C VAL A 685 -0.01 7.32 -2.10
N VAL A 686 1.13 7.97 -2.31
CA VAL A 686 1.26 9.42 -2.32
C VAL A 686 1.91 9.81 -3.64
N SER A 687 1.44 10.87 -4.28
CA SER A 687 2.09 11.42 -5.47
C SER A 687 2.32 12.91 -5.32
N HIS A 688 3.49 13.36 -5.74
CA HIS A 688 3.90 14.75 -5.82
C HIS A 688 3.97 15.17 -7.29
N LEU A 689 3.48 16.37 -7.58
CA LEU A 689 3.55 16.96 -8.90
C LEU A 689 3.79 18.46 -8.79
N LYS A 690 4.81 18.94 -9.49
CA LYS A 690 5.07 20.36 -9.67
C LYS A 690 4.95 20.68 -11.16
N ILE A 691 4.04 21.58 -11.48
CA ILE A 691 3.89 22.18 -12.80
C ILE A 691 4.50 23.57 -12.74
N LEU A 692 5.50 23.84 -13.56
CA LEU A 692 6.25 25.09 -13.55
C LEU A 692 6.19 25.75 -14.92
N SER A 693 5.89 27.05 -14.94
CA SER A 693 5.96 27.89 -16.14
C SER A 693 7.39 28.24 -16.53
N ASP A 694 8.30 28.33 -15.56
CA ASP A 694 9.73 28.52 -15.77
C ASP A 694 10.42 27.18 -16.04
N LEU A 695 11.01 27.05 -17.23
CA LEU A 695 11.69 25.84 -17.69
C LEU A 695 13.07 25.64 -17.04
N ASP A 696 13.69 26.72 -16.56
CA ASP A 696 15.03 26.69 -16.00
C ASP A 696 15.01 26.53 -14.47
N LYS A 697 13.86 26.79 -13.83
CA LYS A 697 13.69 26.65 -12.37
C LYS A 697 14.11 25.28 -11.84
N GLU A 698 15.06 25.26 -10.90
CA GLU A 698 15.52 24.06 -10.22
C GLU A 698 14.77 23.86 -8.91
N CYS A 699 14.19 22.67 -8.71
CA CYS A 699 13.47 22.34 -7.48
C CYS A 699 13.54 20.84 -7.17
N SER A 700 13.27 20.49 -5.92
CA SER A 700 13.12 19.10 -5.49
C SER A 700 11.90 18.44 -6.12
N SER A 701 11.90 17.11 -6.17
CA SER A 701 10.76 16.31 -6.65
C SER A 701 9.59 16.24 -5.68
N ARG A 702 9.78 16.63 -4.41
CA ARG A 702 8.75 16.59 -3.37
C ARG A 702 8.07 17.94 -3.21
N VAL A 703 6.77 17.93 -2.98
CA VAL A 703 6.05 19.12 -2.50
C VAL A 703 6.47 19.38 -1.04
N SER A 704 7.02 20.56 -0.78
CA SER A 704 7.51 20.97 0.54
C SER A 704 6.36 21.26 1.52
N SER A 705 6.66 21.28 2.82
CA SER A 705 5.64 21.49 3.85
C SER A 705 5.02 22.89 3.73
N GLY A 706 3.69 22.95 3.79
CA GLY A 706 2.88 24.15 3.60
C GLY A 706 2.82 24.69 2.16
N GLU A 707 3.32 23.96 1.16
CA GLU A 707 3.45 24.46 -0.21
C GLU A 707 2.52 23.77 -1.23
N SER A 708 1.57 22.95 -0.79
CA SER A 708 0.57 22.35 -1.67
C SER A 708 -0.45 23.41 -2.11
N ASP A 709 -0.62 23.59 -3.42
CA ASP A 709 -1.71 24.40 -3.99
C ASP A 709 -3.00 23.59 -4.08
N VAL A 710 -2.89 22.33 -4.50
CA VAL A 710 -3.99 21.40 -4.64
C VAL A 710 -3.72 20.13 -3.82
N TYR A 711 -4.65 19.78 -2.93
CA TYR A 711 -4.58 18.60 -2.07
C TYR A 711 -5.72 17.63 -2.44
N LEU A 712 -5.38 16.53 -3.08
CA LEU A 712 -6.35 15.58 -3.64
C LEU A 712 -6.44 14.34 -2.77
N VAL A 713 -7.57 14.17 -2.10
CA VAL A 713 -7.79 13.09 -1.14
C VAL A 713 -8.71 12.05 -1.76
N PHE A 714 -8.12 10.98 -2.28
CA PHE A 714 -8.83 9.78 -2.72
C PHE A 714 -9.12 8.81 -1.56
N ASP A 715 -8.40 8.94 -0.45
CA ASP A 715 -8.57 8.16 0.78
C ASP A 715 -8.40 9.04 2.02
N LEU A 716 -9.42 9.12 2.88
CA LEU A 716 -9.41 10.00 4.06
C LEU A 716 -8.30 9.64 5.06
N LEU A 717 -8.08 8.36 5.35
CA LEU A 717 -7.05 7.94 6.32
C LEU A 717 -5.64 8.32 5.86
N THR A 718 -5.37 8.21 4.57
CA THR A 718 -4.11 8.70 3.98
C THR A 718 -4.07 10.23 3.98
N GLY A 719 -5.20 10.87 3.70
CA GLY A 719 -5.41 12.32 3.73
C GLY A 719 -5.17 12.98 5.09
N THR A 720 -5.44 12.29 6.18
CA THR A 720 -5.31 12.80 7.55
C THR A 720 -4.03 12.36 8.26
N ASN A 721 -3.14 11.63 7.58
CA ASN A 721 -1.83 11.32 8.15
C ASN A 721 -1.05 12.62 8.41
N PRO A 722 -0.49 12.85 9.61
CA PRO A 722 0.24 14.06 9.95
C PRO A 722 1.34 14.47 8.96
N VAL A 723 2.06 13.50 8.39
CA VAL A 723 3.13 13.74 7.41
C VAL A 723 2.57 14.30 6.09
N ASN A 724 1.34 13.93 5.75
CA ASN A 724 0.64 14.40 4.57
C ASN A 724 -0.06 15.75 4.83
N LEU A 725 -0.70 15.91 5.99
CA LEU A 725 -1.29 17.18 6.44
C LEU A 725 -0.26 18.30 6.54
N SER A 726 1.02 17.98 6.79
CA SER A 726 2.11 18.95 6.79
C SER A 726 2.26 19.70 5.45
N ARG A 727 1.73 19.17 4.34
CA ARG A 727 1.78 19.82 3.03
C ARG A 727 0.75 20.94 2.86
N LEU A 728 -0.27 20.99 3.73
CA LEU A 728 -1.34 21.98 3.70
C LEU A 728 -0.97 23.27 4.43
N HIS A 729 -1.45 24.40 3.89
CA HIS A 729 -1.42 25.70 4.55
C HIS A 729 -2.71 26.48 4.31
N LYS A 730 -3.32 26.99 5.40
CA LYS A 730 -4.64 27.64 5.42
C LYS A 730 -4.82 28.85 4.51
N LYS A 731 -3.73 29.48 4.07
CA LYS A 731 -3.77 30.63 3.15
C LYS A 731 -3.58 30.26 1.68
N ARG A 732 -3.25 29.01 1.37
CA ARG A 732 -2.79 28.57 0.05
C ARG A 732 -3.61 27.41 -0.51
N SER A 733 -3.82 26.37 0.28
CA SER A 733 -4.21 25.06 -0.24
C SER A 733 -5.71 24.91 -0.50
N MET A 734 -6.08 24.43 -1.69
CA MET A 734 -7.42 23.95 -2.04
C MET A 734 -7.47 22.43 -1.91
N SER A 735 -8.44 21.91 -1.15
CA SER A 735 -8.60 20.47 -0.95
C SER A 735 -9.82 19.91 -1.69
N VAL A 736 -9.64 18.85 -2.48
CA VAL A 736 -10.77 18.05 -3.01
C VAL A 736 -10.79 16.73 -2.26
N ILE A 737 -11.86 16.50 -1.51
CA ILE A 737 -11.95 15.43 -0.52
C ILE A 737 -13.01 14.42 -0.94
N SER A 738 -12.57 13.21 -1.28
CA SER A 738 -13.46 12.06 -1.40
C SER A 738 -13.93 11.64 -0.02
N THR A 739 -15.24 11.68 0.23
CA THR A 739 -15.85 11.29 1.52
C THR A 739 -16.05 9.78 1.66
N SER A 740 -15.62 8.99 0.68
CA SER A 740 -15.76 7.53 0.69
C SER A 740 -15.00 6.90 1.89
N GLU A 741 -15.71 6.13 2.72
CA GLU A 741 -15.10 5.35 3.81
C GLU A 741 -14.49 4.05 3.25
N ILE A 742 -13.16 3.99 3.14
CA ILE A 742 -12.45 2.78 2.70
C ILE A 742 -11.78 2.11 3.90
N PRO A 743 -12.29 0.98 4.40
CA PRO A 743 -11.74 0.32 5.59
C PRO A 743 -10.32 -0.23 5.37
N THR A 744 -9.61 -0.45 6.46
CA THR A 744 -8.28 -1.10 6.48
C THR A 744 -8.42 -2.61 6.63
N GLY A 745 -7.37 -3.37 6.33
CA GLY A 745 -7.37 -4.83 6.54
C GLY A 745 -7.66 -5.24 7.99
N ASP A 746 -7.23 -4.42 8.94
CA ASP A 746 -7.52 -4.59 10.36
C ASP A 746 -9.02 -4.45 10.68
N MET A 747 -9.71 -3.49 10.06
CA MET A 747 -11.16 -3.28 10.20
C MET A 747 -11.98 -4.38 9.49
N VAL A 748 -11.38 -5.05 8.51
CA VAL A 748 -11.93 -6.25 7.87
C VAL A 748 -11.83 -7.46 8.78
N ARG A 749 -10.66 -7.69 9.41
CA ARG A 749 -10.41 -8.85 10.27
C ARG A 749 -11.03 -8.74 11.67
N SER A 750 -11.22 -7.52 12.17
CA SER A 750 -11.68 -7.27 13.54
C SER A 750 -12.94 -6.42 13.57
N THR A 751 -13.93 -6.87 14.35
CA THR A 751 -15.13 -6.08 14.67
C THR A 751 -14.89 -5.02 15.73
N LYS A 752 -13.76 -5.06 16.46
CA LYS A 752 -13.39 -4.08 17.49
C LYS A 752 -12.80 -2.81 16.91
N LYS A 753 -12.30 -2.86 15.67
CA LYS A 753 -11.69 -1.73 14.97
C LYS A 753 -12.73 -1.18 13.99
N GLU A 754 -13.25 0.00 14.27
CA GLU A 754 -14.20 0.68 13.39
C GLU A 754 -13.50 1.77 12.58
N TYR A 755 -14.14 2.15 11.48
CA TYR A 755 -13.69 3.30 10.71
C TYR A 755 -13.88 4.55 11.57
N PRO A 756 -12.83 5.39 11.75
CA PRO A 756 -12.96 6.62 12.51
C PRO A 756 -14.06 7.51 11.94
N ASP A 757 -14.63 8.39 12.77
CA ASP A 757 -15.66 9.33 12.28
C ASP A 757 -15.13 10.14 11.10
N SER A 758 -15.73 9.93 9.93
CA SER A 758 -15.37 10.60 8.69
C SER A 758 -15.50 12.11 8.81
N THR A 759 -16.46 12.59 9.60
CA THR A 759 -16.69 14.04 9.81
C THR A 759 -15.46 14.65 10.46
N HIS A 760 -14.96 14.03 11.52
CA HIS A 760 -13.73 14.47 12.20
C HIS A 760 -12.52 14.43 11.26
N LEU A 761 -12.37 13.37 10.45
CA LEU A 761 -11.29 13.26 9.47
C LEU A 761 -11.34 14.39 8.41
N ILE A 762 -12.54 14.67 7.90
CA ILE A 762 -12.79 15.72 6.91
C ILE A 762 -12.49 17.09 7.53
N ASP A 763 -12.97 17.35 8.73
CA ASP A 763 -12.80 18.65 9.40
C ASP A 763 -11.34 18.93 9.73
N LEU A 764 -10.55 17.90 10.06
CA LEU A 764 -9.10 18.03 10.22
C LEU A 764 -8.40 18.48 8.92
N ILE A 765 -8.82 17.97 7.76
CA ILE A 765 -8.27 18.44 6.47
C ILE A 765 -8.72 19.88 6.21
N LYS A 766 -9.99 20.21 6.47
CA LYS A 766 -10.54 21.56 6.28
C LYS A 766 -9.82 22.60 7.14
N GLU A 767 -9.47 22.25 8.37
CA GLU A 767 -8.76 23.13 9.32
C GLU A 767 -7.49 23.75 8.70
N PHE A 768 -6.77 22.98 7.88
CA PHE A 768 -5.53 23.41 7.23
C PHE A 768 -5.71 23.80 5.75
N SER A 769 -6.94 23.78 5.24
CA SER A 769 -7.27 24.14 3.86
C SER A 769 -7.82 25.56 3.79
N LYS A 770 -7.45 26.30 2.74
CA LYS A 770 -8.07 27.60 2.42
C LYS A 770 -9.51 27.42 1.95
N GLU A 771 -9.70 26.46 1.04
CA GLU A 771 -10.97 26.13 0.40
C GLU A 771 -11.08 24.61 0.28
N ASN A 772 -12.31 24.08 0.22
CA ASN A 772 -12.54 22.64 0.12
C ASN A 772 -13.78 22.28 -0.70
N ILE A 773 -13.70 21.14 -1.40
CA ILE A 773 -14.80 20.50 -2.12
C ILE A 773 -14.98 19.09 -1.56
N LEU A 774 -16.21 18.76 -1.17
CA LEU A 774 -16.58 17.43 -0.68
C LEU A 774 -17.41 16.70 -1.73
N LEU A 775 -17.05 15.46 -2.04
CA LEU A 775 -17.86 14.58 -2.90
C LEU A 775 -17.62 13.13 -2.53
N ASN A 776 -18.62 12.26 -2.71
CA ASN A 776 -18.40 10.82 -2.57
C ASN A 776 -17.97 10.23 -3.92
N ALA A 777 -16.66 10.25 -4.21
CA ALA A 777 -16.15 9.91 -5.54
C ALA A 777 -16.47 8.47 -5.94
N THR A 778 -16.42 7.54 -4.97
CA THR A 778 -16.70 6.12 -5.20
C THR A 778 -18.17 5.92 -5.56
N GLU A 779 -19.09 6.50 -4.79
CA GLU A 779 -20.52 6.35 -5.02
C GLU A 779 -20.97 7.01 -6.33
N LEU A 780 -20.43 8.19 -6.66
CA LEU A 780 -20.65 8.83 -7.96
C LEU A 780 -20.16 7.94 -9.11
N SER A 781 -18.98 7.34 -8.94
CA SER A 781 -18.40 6.46 -9.94
C SER A 781 -19.24 5.18 -10.13
N GLU A 782 -19.73 4.58 -9.04
CA GLU A 782 -20.62 3.42 -9.09
C GLU A 782 -21.98 3.77 -9.73
N HIS A 783 -22.52 4.95 -9.42
CA HIS A 783 -23.80 5.39 -9.94
C HIS A 783 -23.78 5.56 -11.46
N PHE A 784 -22.76 6.24 -12.01
CA PHE A 784 -22.68 6.58 -13.44
C PHE A 784 -21.89 5.58 -14.30
N PHE A 785 -20.97 4.79 -13.72
CA PHE A 785 -20.05 3.96 -14.50
C PHE A 785 -20.01 2.48 -14.13
N ASP A 786 -20.76 2.04 -13.11
CA ASP A 786 -20.79 0.67 -12.55
C ASP A 786 -19.38 0.19 -12.10
N SER A 787 -18.57 1.11 -11.58
CA SER A 787 -17.20 0.84 -11.15
C SER A 787 -16.71 1.90 -10.18
N ASN A 788 -15.71 1.58 -9.36
CA ASN A 788 -14.96 2.56 -8.58
C ASN A 788 -13.73 3.14 -9.33
N MET A 789 -13.45 2.67 -10.56
CA MET A 789 -12.23 3.04 -11.28
C MET A 789 -12.22 4.48 -11.82
N GLN A 790 -13.38 5.11 -12.00
CA GLN A 790 -13.51 6.47 -12.53
C GLN A 790 -13.51 7.53 -11.42
N ALA A 791 -13.60 7.13 -10.15
CA ALA A 791 -13.61 8.04 -9.00
C ALA A 791 -12.43 9.03 -9.00
N ASN A 792 -11.28 8.60 -9.49
CA ASN A 792 -10.07 9.42 -9.54
C ASN A 792 -10.19 10.60 -10.53
N PHE A 793 -10.80 10.39 -11.70
CA PHE A 793 -11.01 11.44 -12.69
C PHE A 793 -12.11 12.42 -12.25
N ILE A 794 -13.10 11.98 -11.47
CA ILE A 794 -14.10 12.89 -10.87
C ILE A 794 -13.41 13.89 -9.94
N VAL A 795 -12.52 13.41 -9.05
CA VAL A 795 -11.76 14.27 -8.14
C VAL A 795 -10.89 15.28 -8.90
N ILE A 796 -10.23 14.86 -9.98
CA ILE A 796 -9.43 15.77 -10.82
C ILE A 796 -10.28 16.77 -11.59
N GLY A 797 -11.43 16.37 -12.09
CA GLY A 797 -12.39 17.28 -12.73
C GLY A 797 -12.83 18.39 -11.78
N ALA A 798 -13.13 18.04 -10.53
CA ALA A 798 -13.47 19.01 -9.50
C ALA A 798 -12.30 19.94 -9.16
N ALA A 799 -11.08 19.39 -9.05
CA ALA A 799 -9.88 20.18 -8.80
C ALA A 799 -9.54 21.15 -9.93
N TYR A 800 -9.72 20.74 -11.19
CA TYR A 800 -9.57 21.61 -12.34
C TYR A 800 -10.57 22.77 -12.29
N GLN A 801 -11.86 22.46 -12.08
CA GLN A 801 -12.93 23.45 -12.10
C GLN A 801 -12.84 24.46 -10.93
N SER A 802 -12.08 24.14 -9.88
CA SER A 802 -11.83 25.07 -8.77
C SER A 802 -10.81 26.17 -9.11
N GLY A 803 -10.08 26.05 -10.23
CA GLY A 803 -9.14 27.08 -10.71
C GLY A 803 -7.70 26.95 -10.19
N TYR A 804 -7.40 25.88 -9.44
CA TYR A 804 -6.09 25.65 -8.82
C TYR A 804 -5.17 24.68 -9.57
N VAL A 805 -5.63 24.10 -10.68
CA VAL A 805 -4.81 23.26 -11.56
C VAL A 805 -4.35 24.10 -12.74
N ALA A 806 -3.04 24.32 -12.85
CA ALA A 806 -2.43 25.20 -13.84
C ALA A 806 -2.40 24.60 -15.26
N LEU A 807 -3.54 24.20 -15.82
CA LEU A 807 -3.66 23.55 -17.14
C LEU A 807 -4.97 23.93 -17.83
N ASN A 808 -5.12 23.57 -19.11
CA ASN A 808 -6.37 23.63 -19.85
C ASN A 808 -7.12 22.29 -19.82
N ALA A 809 -8.46 22.35 -19.87
CA ALA A 809 -9.29 21.14 -19.92
C ALA A 809 -8.96 20.27 -21.13
N ASP A 810 -8.72 20.87 -22.29
CA ASP A 810 -8.45 20.17 -23.55
C ASP A 810 -7.16 19.35 -23.47
N SER A 811 -6.12 19.86 -22.82
CA SER A 811 -4.86 19.15 -22.58
C SER A 811 -5.06 17.93 -21.68
N ILE A 812 -5.89 18.05 -20.64
CA ILE A 812 -6.23 16.92 -19.76
C ILE A 812 -7.04 15.86 -20.54
N LEU A 813 -8.02 16.29 -21.33
CA LEU A 813 -8.86 15.40 -22.14
C LEU A 813 -8.05 14.67 -23.23
N GLU A 814 -7.07 15.35 -23.85
CA GLU A 814 -6.16 14.73 -24.83
C GLU A 814 -5.17 13.78 -24.13
N ALA A 815 -4.65 14.12 -22.95
CA ALA A 815 -3.81 13.21 -22.17
C ALA A 815 -4.56 11.92 -21.78
N ILE A 816 -5.85 12.02 -21.41
CA ILE A 816 -6.71 10.85 -21.15
C ILE A 816 -6.85 9.98 -22.41
N LYS A 817 -6.96 10.61 -23.59
CA LYS A 817 -7.05 9.92 -24.87
C LYS A 817 -5.73 9.24 -25.27
N ILE A 818 -4.58 9.90 -25.07
CA ILE A 818 -3.24 9.33 -25.29
C ILE A 818 -3.04 8.07 -24.44
N ASN A 819 -3.49 8.09 -23.18
CA ASN A 819 -3.41 6.93 -22.29
C ASN A 819 -4.25 5.73 -22.78
N GLY A 820 -5.29 5.93 -23.60
CA GLY A 820 -5.97 4.87 -24.35
C GLY A 820 -6.84 3.90 -23.55
N VAL A 821 -6.93 4.02 -22.22
CA VAL A 821 -7.71 3.11 -21.36
C VAL A 821 -9.09 3.66 -21.09
N VAL A 822 -10.14 3.00 -21.59
CA VAL A 822 -11.58 3.32 -21.36
C VAL A 822 -11.86 4.83 -21.52
N VAL A 823 -11.30 5.42 -22.59
CA VAL A 823 -11.17 6.87 -22.81
C VAL A 823 -12.47 7.63 -22.54
N LYS A 824 -13.57 7.21 -23.16
CA LYS A 824 -14.86 7.91 -23.04
C LYS A 824 -15.36 8.00 -21.60
N LYS A 825 -15.35 6.90 -20.84
CA LYS A 825 -15.78 6.91 -19.41
C LYS A 825 -14.88 7.82 -18.56
N ASN A 826 -13.58 7.85 -18.83
CA ASN A 826 -12.65 8.69 -18.05
C ASN A 826 -12.81 10.19 -18.38
N GLN A 827 -13.06 10.53 -19.64
CA GLN A 827 -13.39 11.91 -20.04
C GLN A 827 -14.74 12.35 -19.45
N ASP A 828 -15.74 11.47 -19.48
CA ASP A 828 -17.05 11.70 -18.88
C ASP A 828 -16.95 11.88 -17.36
N ALA A 829 -16.12 11.08 -16.68
CA ALA A 829 -15.83 11.23 -15.25
C ALA A 829 -15.12 12.55 -14.91
N PHE A 830 -14.15 12.98 -15.72
CA PHE A 830 -13.52 14.29 -15.57
C PHE A 830 -14.55 15.42 -15.70
N ASN A 831 -15.41 15.37 -16.72
CA ASN A 831 -16.44 16.39 -16.91
C ASN A 831 -17.53 16.34 -15.83
N LEU A 832 -17.84 15.17 -15.26
CA LEU A 832 -18.72 15.03 -14.10
C LEU A 832 -18.16 15.77 -12.88
N GLY A 833 -16.86 15.61 -12.61
CA GLY A 833 -16.16 16.36 -11.57
C GLY A 833 -16.27 17.87 -11.76
N ARG A 834 -16.10 18.33 -13.01
CA ARG A 834 -16.29 19.74 -13.36
C ARG A 834 -17.71 20.22 -13.12
N LYS A 835 -18.72 19.44 -13.53
CA LYS A 835 -20.14 19.79 -13.35
C LYS A 835 -20.49 19.98 -11.87
N ILE A 836 -19.99 19.12 -10.98
CA ILE A 836 -20.24 19.20 -9.54
C ILE A 836 -19.80 20.54 -8.94
N VAL A 837 -18.65 21.08 -9.39
CA VAL A 837 -18.14 22.36 -8.91
C VAL A 837 -18.84 23.55 -9.60
N ALA A 838 -19.13 23.42 -10.89
CA ALA A 838 -19.82 24.46 -11.64
C ALA A 838 -21.31 24.62 -11.23
N ASP A 839 -21.95 23.56 -10.73
CA ASP A 839 -23.34 23.55 -10.29
C ASP A 839 -23.56 22.61 -9.08
N PRO A 840 -23.29 23.07 -7.85
CA PRO A 840 -23.40 22.25 -6.65
C PRO A 840 -24.83 21.75 -6.35
N ASN A 841 -25.85 22.50 -6.77
CA ASN A 841 -27.26 22.14 -6.55
C ASN A 841 -27.67 20.92 -7.38
N TRP A 842 -27.03 20.71 -8.54
CA TRP A 842 -27.26 19.54 -9.37
C TRP A 842 -26.97 18.23 -8.63
N LEU A 843 -25.87 18.17 -7.87
CA LEU A 843 -25.52 16.97 -7.10
C LEU A 843 -26.59 16.63 -6.04
N GLN A 844 -27.17 17.64 -5.38
CA GLN A 844 -28.21 17.45 -4.35
C GLN A 844 -29.52 16.91 -4.93
N SER A 845 -29.74 17.04 -6.24
CA SER A 845 -30.94 16.52 -6.91
C SER A 845 -30.86 15.02 -7.22
N LEU A 846 -29.69 14.40 -7.11
CA LEU A 846 -29.47 13.01 -7.50
C LEU A 846 -29.75 12.04 -6.35
N SER A 847 -30.48 10.96 -6.66
CA SER A 847 -30.54 9.77 -5.80
C SER A 847 -29.45 8.81 -6.23
N LEU A 848 -28.32 8.82 -5.51
CA LEU A 848 -27.16 8.02 -5.85
C LEU A 848 -27.41 6.52 -5.60
N TYR A 849 -26.67 5.70 -6.34
CA TYR A 849 -26.72 4.24 -6.24
C TYR A 849 -25.34 3.76 -5.80
N ARG A 850 -25.33 2.83 -4.84
CA ARG A 850 -24.15 2.11 -4.37
C ARG A 850 -24.34 0.61 -4.61
N SER A 851 -23.28 -0.08 -5.05
CA SER A 851 -23.30 -1.53 -5.21
C SER A 851 -23.65 -2.21 -3.89
N GLY A 852 -24.44 -3.29 -3.94
CA GLY A 852 -24.87 -4.03 -2.75
C GLY A 852 -25.91 -3.34 -1.86
N ASN A 853 -26.32 -2.11 -2.15
CA ASN A 853 -27.28 -1.39 -1.31
C ASN A 853 -28.67 -2.08 -1.30
N ILE A 854 -29.13 -2.45 -0.11
CA ILE A 854 -30.49 -2.94 0.13
C ILE A 854 -31.24 -1.85 0.91
N ASP A 855 -31.86 -0.90 0.19
CA ASP A 855 -32.67 0.16 0.80
C ASP A 855 -34.01 -0.43 1.28
N VAL A 856 -34.05 -0.85 2.54
CA VAL A 856 -35.26 -1.36 3.19
C VAL A 856 -36.03 -0.17 3.73
N LYS A 857 -37.14 0.20 3.08
CA LYS A 857 -38.10 1.16 3.62
C LYS A 857 -39.34 0.40 4.11
N PRO A 858 -39.52 0.22 5.42
CA PRO A 858 -40.70 -0.44 5.93
C PRO A 858 -41.94 0.42 5.66
N GLU A 859 -43.00 -0.22 5.17
CA GLU A 859 -44.30 0.42 5.05
C GLU A 859 -44.94 0.53 6.44
N LEU A 860 -45.29 1.76 6.83
CA LEU A 860 -45.94 2.05 8.10
C LEU A 860 -47.45 1.81 8.00
N ASP A 861 -47.90 0.65 8.47
CA ASP A 861 -49.32 0.36 8.62
C ASP A 861 -49.95 1.07 9.85
N ASP A 862 -51.29 1.18 9.86
CA ASP A 862 -52.05 1.87 10.92
C ASP A 862 -51.79 1.27 12.31
N ILE A 863 -51.52 -0.04 12.37
CA ILE A 863 -51.22 -0.77 13.62
C ILE A 863 -49.86 -0.33 14.15
N SER A 864 -48.82 -0.29 13.31
CA SER A 864 -47.49 0.19 13.69
C SER A 864 -47.54 1.63 14.16
N GLN A 865 -48.25 2.51 13.45
CA GLN A 865 -48.44 3.90 13.88
C GLN A 865 -49.12 4.00 15.24
N SER A 866 -50.19 3.23 15.47
CA SER A 866 -50.89 3.18 16.77
C SER A 866 -49.96 2.74 17.90
N LEU A 867 -49.12 1.73 17.68
CA LEU A 867 -48.11 1.29 18.65
C LEU A 867 -47.06 2.37 18.92
N ILE A 868 -46.50 3.01 17.88
CA ILE A 868 -45.48 4.05 18.01
C ILE A 868 -46.03 5.26 18.79
N ASN A 869 -47.28 5.65 18.53
CA ASN A 869 -47.97 6.77 19.20
C ASN A 869 -48.17 6.55 20.71
N LYS A 870 -47.96 5.34 21.25
CA LYS A 870 -47.93 5.09 22.70
C LYS A 870 -46.75 5.79 23.39
N ILE A 871 -45.69 6.14 22.66
CA ILE A 871 -44.54 6.90 23.15
C ILE A 871 -44.83 8.40 22.96
N LYS A 872 -44.95 9.14 24.07
CA LYS A 872 -45.34 10.56 24.05
C LYS A 872 -44.15 11.46 23.68
N LYS A 873 -44.30 12.25 22.60
CA LYS A 873 -43.31 13.23 22.12
C LYS A 873 -41.89 12.62 22.00
N PRO A 874 -41.69 11.61 21.13
CA PRO A 874 -40.34 11.19 20.74
C PRO A 874 -39.68 12.32 19.95
N ASP A 875 -38.34 12.40 19.97
CA ASP A 875 -37.62 13.23 19.00
C ASP A 875 -37.58 12.53 17.63
N ASP A 876 -37.13 13.25 16.59
CA ASP A 876 -37.19 12.76 15.21
C ASP A 876 -36.37 11.47 15.02
N GLU A 877 -35.20 11.39 15.64
CA GLU A 877 -34.34 10.19 15.57
C GLU A 877 -34.99 8.98 16.24
N LEU A 878 -35.53 9.13 17.46
CA LEU A 878 -36.24 8.03 18.12
C LEU A 878 -37.47 7.61 17.32
N LYS A 879 -38.20 8.56 16.75
CA LYS A 879 -39.35 8.27 15.88
C LYS A 879 -38.93 7.43 14.67
N GLN A 880 -37.89 7.82 13.95
CA GLN A 880 -37.34 7.07 12.80
C GLN A 880 -36.89 5.66 13.20
N ILE A 881 -36.24 5.51 14.37
CA ILE A 881 -35.88 4.19 14.90
C ILE A 881 -37.15 3.34 15.05
N LEU A 882 -38.16 3.84 15.75
CA LEU A 882 -39.39 3.09 16.01
C LEU A 882 -40.18 2.76 14.74
N GLU A 883 -40.27 3.70 13.81
CA GLU A 883 -40.92 3.55 12.50
C GLU A 883 -40.34 2.40 11.68
N PHE A 884 -39.05 2.13 11.85
CA PHE A 884 -38.42 1.00 11.19
C PHE A 884 -38.57 -0.32 11.95
N ARG A 885 -38.37 -0.30 13.28
CA ARG A 885 -38.26 -1.54 14.08
C ARG A 885 -39.62 -2.16 14.43
N VAL A 886 -40.68 -1.36 14.58
CA VAL A 886 -42.02 -1.87 14.95
C VAL A 886 -42.63 -2.74 13.85
N PRO A 887 -42.72 -2.30 12.57
CA PRO A 887 -43.22 -3.15 11.49
C PRO A 887 -42.40 -4.43 11.36
N GLU A 888 -41.07 -4.34 11.48
CA GLU A 888 -40.18 -5.50 11.40
C GLU A 888 -40.44 -6.52 12.51
N LEU A 889 -40.76 -6.10 13.74
CA LEU A 889 -41.10 -7.02 14.84
C LEU A 889 -42.46 -7.70 14.68
N ILE A 890 -43.43 -7.00 14.11
CA ILE A 890 -44.74 -7.58 13.75
C ILE A 890 -44.54 -8.69 12.72
N ASP A 891 -43.74 -8.39 11.69
CA ASP A 891 -43.37 -9.32 10.64
C ASP A 891 -42.51 -10.48 11.13
N TYR A 892 -41.59 -10.21 12.05
CA TYR A 892 -40.73 -11.20 12.69
C TYR A 892 -41.55 -12.22 13.47
N GLN A 893 -42.47 -11.78 14.32
CA GLN A 893 -43.30 -12.65 15.16
C GLN A 893 -44.79 -12.30 15.00
N ASN A 894 -45.27 -11.28 15.71
CA ASN A 894 -46.66 -10.81 15.70
C ASN A 894 -46.81 -9.44 16.41
N VAL A 895 -48.03 -8.88 16.40
CA VAL A 895 -48.37 -7.59 17.04
C VAL A 895 -48.08 -7.58 18.55
N GLN A 896 -48.37 -8.67 19.26
CA GLN A 896 -48.12 -8.78 20.70
C GLN A 896 -46.63 -8.62 21.02
N TYR A 897 -45.76 -9.22 20.21
CA TYR A 897 -44.31 -9.14 20.39
C TYR A 897 -43.76 -7.72 20.15
N ALA A 898 -44.30 -7.02 19.14
CA ALA A 898 -43.97 -5.61 18.90
C ALA A 898 -44.50 -4.69 20.03
N GLU A 899 -45.66 -5.01 20.60
CA GLU A 899 -46.20 -4.29 21.76
C GLU A 899 -45.33 -4.47 23.01
N GLU A 900 -44.78 -5.66 23.27
CA GLU A 900 -43.81 -5.88 24.35
C GLU A 900 -42.57 -4.98 24.21
N TYR A 901 -42.04 -4.86 22.99
CA TYR A 901 -40.93 -3.97 22.66
C TYR A 901 -41.30 -2.50 22.95
N ILE A 902 -42.43 -2.03 22.44
CA ILE A 902 -42.89 -0.64 22.65
C ILE A 902 -43.13 -0.34 24.12
N ASN A 903 -43.75 -1.26 24.86
CA ASN A 903 -44.03 -1.06 26.28
C ASN A 903 -42.72 -0.94 27.09
N PHE A 904 -41.68 -1.69 26.72
CA PHE A 904 -40.38 -1.58 27.36
C PHE A 904 -39.69 -0.25 27.01
N VAL A 905 -39.62 0.13 25.73
CA VAL A 905 -39.03 1.41 25.31
C VAL A 905 -39.77 2.59 25.94
N LYS A 906 -41.10 2.55 25.99
CA LYS A 906 -41.94 3.55 26.65
C LYS A 906 -41.61 3.71 28.14
N LYS A 907 -41.34 2.60 28.84
CA LYS A 907 -40.93 2.63 30.26
C LYS A 907 -39.61 3.35 30.44
N ILE A 908 -38.61 3.07 29.60
CA ILE A 908 -37.30 3.73 29.65
C ILE A 908 -37.44 5.23 29.30
N HIS A 909 -38.13 5.54 28.20
CA HIS A 909 -38.36 6.93 27.75
C HIS A 909 -39.03 7.80 28.82
N ALA A 910 -40.04 7.27 29.50
CA ALA A 910 -40.76 7.99 30.55
C ALA A 910 -39.89 8.29 31.79
N VAL A 911 -38.87 7.47 32.07
CA VAL A 911 -37.94 7.70 33.18
C VAL A 911 -36.83 8.65 32.73
N GLU A 912 -36.18 8.40 31.60
CA GLU A 912 -35.08 9.24 31.08
C GLU A 912 -35.53 10.69 30.85
N LYS A 913 -36.70 10.88 30.25
CA LYS A 913 -37.23 12.22 29.95
C LYS A 913 -37.53 13.07 31.18
N ARG A 914 -37.70 12.46 32.36
CA ARG A 914 -37.88 13.21 33.61
C ARG A 914 -36.58 13.83 34.10
N GLU A 915 -35.44 13.21 33.79
CA GLU A 915 -34.13 13.54 34.37
C GLU A 915 -33.16 14.14 33.34
N HIS A 916 -33.36 13.90 32.04
CA HIS A 916 -32.49 14.35 30.95
C HIS A 916 -33.27 14.94 29.76
N SER A 917 -32.66 15.90 29.07
CA SER A 917 -33.24 16.60 27.92
C SER A 917 -33.16 15.82 26.60
N SER A 918 -32.17 14.93 26.44
CA SER A 918 -31.97 14.10 25.25
C SER A 918 -32.25 12.62 25.57
N PRO A 919 -33.03 11.89 24.75
CA PRO A 919 -33.39 10.49 25.02
C PRO A 919 -32.34 9.49 24.51
N LEU A 920 -31.05 9.70 24.83
CA LEU A 920 -29.94 8.92 24.28
C LEU A 920 -29.99 7.45 24.72
N LEU A 921 -30.27 7.18 26.00
CA LEU A 921 -30.44 5.82 26.53
C LEU A 921 -31.64 5.15 25.87
N THR A 922 -32.74 5.86 25.70
CA THR A 922 -33.94 5.35 25.03
C THR A 922 -33.65 4.98 23.58
N LYS A 923 -32.90 5.80 22.84
CA LYS A 923 -32.46 5.49 21.46
C LYS A 923 -31.61 4.23 21.41
N ASN A 924 -30.64 4.09 22.32
CA ASN A 924 -29.81 2.89 22.42
C ASN A 924 -30.66 1.65 22.75
N VAL A 925 -31.53 1.75 23.76
CA VAL A 925 -32.44 0.64 24.12
C VAL A 925 -33.34 0.29 22.95
N ALA A 926 -33.91 1.25 22.23
CA ALA A 926 -34.74 0.97 21.06
C ALA A 926 -33.97 0.18 19.98
N ARG A 927 -32.73 0.58 19.66
CA ARG A 927 -31.88 -0.13 18.70
C ARG A 927 -31.49 -1.53 19.17
N TYR A 928 -31.00 -1.65 20.39
CA TYR A 928 -30.34 -2.87 20.86
C TYR A 928 -31.30 -3.88 21.48
N LEU A 929 -32.43 -3.43 22.03
CA LEU A 929 -33.52 -4.32 22.41
C LEU A 929 -34.11 -5.01 21.16
N TYR A 930 -34.32 -4.27 20.08
CA TYR A 930 -34.74 -4.85 18.80
C TYR A 930 -33.75 -5.93 18.35
N LYS A 931 -32.44 -5.66 18.39
CA LYS A 931 -31.39 -6.63 18.02
C LYS A 931 -31.45 -7.94 18.83
N LEU A 932 -31.74 -7.87 20.13
CA LEU A 932 -31.89 -9.06 20.98
C LEU A 932 -33.25 -9.75 20.85
N MET A 933 -34.28 -9.04 20.39
CA MET A 933 -35.63 -9.60 20.17
C MET A 933 -35.77 -10.26 18.78
N ALA A 934 -35.23 -9.61 17.74
CA ALA A 934 -35.23 -10.08 16.36
C ALA A 934 -33.98 -10.93 16.06
N VAL A 935 -33.82 -12.03 16.79
CA VAL A 935 -32.71 -12.98 16.59
C VAL A 935 -32.81 -13.58 15.18
N LYS A 936 -31.70 -13.57 14.45
CA LYS A 936 -31.64 -14.13 13.09
C LYS A 936 -31.54 -15.64 13.07
N ASP A 937 -32.61 -16.26 13.52
CA ASP A 937 -32.83 -17.68 13.41
C ASP A 937 -33.23 -18.12 11.99
N GLU A 938 -33.40 -19.42 11.79
CA GLU A 938 -33.72 -20.02 10.50
C GLU A 938 -35.01 -19.45 9.88
N TYR A 939 -36.00 -19.12 10.71
CA TYR A 939 -37.26 -18.51 10.28
C TYR A 939 -37.06 -17.05 9.85
N GLU A 940 -36.24 -16.28 10.59
CA GLU A 940 -35.95 -14.90 10.27
C GLU A 940 -35.00 -14.76 9.07
N VAL A 941 -33.99 -15.63 8.98
CA VAL A 941 -33.13 -15.75 7.79
C VAL A 941 -33.97 -16.03 6.55
N ALA A 942 -34.99 -16.90 6.67
CA ALA A 942 -35.93 -17.17 5.60
C ALA A 942 -36.77 -15.93 5.25
N ARG A 943 -37.30 -15.20 6.24
CA ARG A 943 -38.07 -13.95 6.02
C ARG A 943 -37.23 -12.91 5.28
N LEU A 944 -36.03 -12.62 5.78
CA LEU A 944 -35.11 -11.63 5.24
C LEU A 944 -34.58 -12.02 3.85
N SER A 945 -34.46 -13.31 3.55
CA SER A 945 -34.05 -13.81 2.23
C SER A 945 -35.18 -13.79 1.18
N LEU A 946 -36.43 -13.56 1.61
CA LEU A 946 -37.60 -13.43 0.74
C LEU A 946 -38.01 -11.97 0.47
N LYS A 947 -37.33 -11.00 1.09
CA LYS A 947 -37.55 -9.57 0.87
C LYS A 947 -37.36 -9.18 -0.61
N ALA A 948 -38.20 -8.26 -1.09
CA ALA A 948 -38.17 -7.82 -2.49
C ALA A 948 -36.86 -7.09 -2.82
N GLU A 949 -36.34 -6.35 -1.85
CA GLU A 949 -35.15 -5.54 -1.88
C GLU A 949 -33.90 -6.37 -2.21
N LEU A 950 -33.79 -7.60 -1.69
CA LEU A 950 -32.71 -8.52 -2.07
C LEU A 950 -32.78 -8.89 -3.55
N ASN A 951 -33.98 -9.20 -4.07
CA ASN A 951 -34.15 -9.51 -5.48
C ASN A 951 -33.83 -8.29 -6.35
N THR A 952 -34.24 -7.09 -5.93
CA THR A 952 -33.92 -5.84 -6.62
C THR A 952 -32.41 -5.61 -6.70
N ALA A 953 -31.70 -5.72 -5.57
CA ALA A 953 -30.24 -5.57 -5.53
C ALA A 953 -29.53 -6.60 -6.43
N LEU A 954 -29.90 -7.88 -6.34
CA LEU A 954 -29.33 -8.94 -7.18
C LEU A 954 -29.60 -8.74 -8.66
N ASN A 955 -30.82 -8.31 -9.02
CA ASN A 955 -31.19 -8.05 -10.42
C ASN A 955 -30.45 -6.84 -10.98
N GLN A 956 -30.29 -5.77 -10.20
CA GLN A 956 -29.58 -4.57 -10.62
C GLN A 956 -28.10 -4.87 -10.88
N GLU A 957 -27.46 -5.62 -9.98
CA GLU A 957 -26.01 -5.90 -10.01
C GLU A 957 -25.63 -7.03 -10.98
N PHE A 958 -26.41 -8.12 -11.01
CA PHE A 958 -26.06 -9.34 -11.76
C PHE A 958 -26.99 -9.66 -12.93
N GLY A 959 -28.08 -8.92 -13.09
CA GLY A 959 -29.08 -9.11 -14.15
C GLY A 959 -30.24 -10.01 -13.72
N LYS A 960 -31.42 -9.77 -14.29
CA LYS A 960 -32.67 -10.49 -13.92
C LYS A 960 -32.59 -12.00 -14.16
N SER A 961 -31.82 -12.42 -15.17
CA SER A 961 -31.63 -13.81 -15.57
C SER A 961 -30.49 -14.53 -14.83
N ALA A 962 -29.87 -13.90 -13.83
CA ALA A 962 -28.78 -14.50 -13.06
C ALA A 962 -29.21 -15.79 -12.34
N LYS A 963 -28.30 -16.77 -12.26
CA LYS A 963 -28.52 -18.00 -11.47
C LYS A 963 -28.10 -17.73 -10.02
N ILE A 964 -29.02 -17.98 -9.10
CA ILE A 964 -28.85 -17.66 -7.67
C ILE A 964 -28.84 -18.96 -6.87
N TYR A 965 -27.87 -19.07 -5.96
CA TYR A 965 -27.74 -20.17 -5.01
C TYR A 965 -27.58 -19.61 -3.60
N TYR A 966 -28.43 -20.05 -2.68
CA TYR A 966 -28.30 -19.77 -1.25
C TYR A 966 -27.25 -20.70 -0.64
N MET A 967 -26.23 -20.13 0.00
CA MET A 967 -25.13 -20.90 0.58
C MET A 967 -25.41 -21.15 2.06
N LEU A 968 -25.97 -22.31 2.39
CA LEU A 968 -26.41 -22.66 3.75
C LEU A 968 -25.60 -23.83 4.32
N HIS A 969 -25.37 -23.82 5.64
CA HIS A 969 -24.80 -24.96 6.37
C HIS A 969 -25.81 -25.41 7.42
N PRO A 970 -26.75 -26.33 7.09
CA PRO A 970 -27.80 -26.72 8.03
C PRO A 970 -27.23 -27.37 9.30
N PRO A 971 -27.66 -26.94 10.51
CA PRO A 971 -27.09 -27.43 11.78
C PRO A 971 -27.12 -28.96 11.94
N PHE A 972 -28.20 -29.61 11.50
CA PHE A 972 -28.34 -31.07 11.59
C PHE A 972 -27.32 -31.84 10.75
N LEU A 973 -26.80 -31.27 9.65
CA LEU A 973 -25.74 -31.90 8.85
C LEU A 973 -24.36 -31.72 9.50
N LYS A 974 -24.14 -30.59 10.19
CA LYS A 974 -22.88 -30.27 10.86
C LYS A 974 -22.58 -31.23 12.02
N MET A 975 -23.61 -31.76 12.69
CA MET A 975 -23.48 -32.76 13.76
C MET A 975 -22.78 -34.05 13.31
N PHE A 976 -22.75 -34.34 12.00
CA PHE A 976 -22.08 -35.51 11.44
C PHE A 976 -20.60 -35.28 11.07
N LYS A 977 -20.05 -34.07 11.30
CA LYS A 977 -18.67 -33.68 10.91
C LYS A 977 -17.58 -34.52 11.59
N ASP A 978 -17.84 -34.98 12.81
CA ASP A 978 -16.89 -35.78 13.58
C ASP A 978 -16.93 -37.27 13.23
N ILE A 979 -17.79 -37.67 12.27
CA ILE A 979 -17.86 -39.04 11.75
C ILE A 979 -17.10 -39.06 10.41
N PRO A 980 -15.88 -39.63 10.36
CA PRO A 980 -15.01 -39.56 9.18
C PRO A 980 -15.65 -40.08 7.89
N LEU A 981 -16.51 -41.09 7.99
CA LEU A 981 -17.19 -41.70 6.85
C LEU A 981 -18.22 -40.76 6.19
N LEU A 982 -18.86 -39.88 6.97
CA LEU A 982 -19.91 -38.96 6.51
C LEU A 982 -19.36 -37.63 6.00
N ASN A 983 -18.06 -37.39 6.17
CA ASN A 983 -17.39 -36.17 5.73
C ASN A 983 -17.37 -35.95 4.21
N LYS A 984 -17.69 -36.99 3.42
CA LYS A 984 -17.85 -36.87 1.95
C LYS A 984 -19.25 -36.40 1.54
N ILE A 985 -20.22 -36.37 2.45
CA ILE A 985 -21.58 -35.90 2.16
C ILE A 985 -21.57 -34.37 2.04
N PRO A 986 -22.07 -33.80 0.92
CA PRO A 986 -22.22 -32.36 0.77
C PRO A 986 -23.02 -31.75 1.93
N GLY A 987 -22.57 -30.62 2.48
CA GLY A 987 -23.25 -29.98 3.61
C GLY A 987 -22.71 -30.37 5.00
N VAL A 988 -21.83 -31.37 5.11
CA VAL A 988 -21.23 -31.77 6.39
C VAL A 988 -20.02 -30.88 6.74
N LYS A 989 -19.05 -30.75 5.83
CA LYS A 989 -17.84 -29.91 6.01
C LYS A 989 -17.91 -28.53 5.36
N SER A 990 -18.83 -28.33 4.42
CA SER A 990 -18.92 -27.10 3.61
C SER A 990 -20.38 -26.73 3.36
N LYS A 991 -20.63 -25.48 2.93
CA LYS A 991 -21.99 -24.98 2.65
C LYS A 991 -22.60 -25.69 1.44
N LEU A 992 -23.89 -25.99 1.52
CA LEU A 992 -24.72 -26.40 0.39
C LEU A 992 -25.07 -25.20 -0.47
N ALA A 993 -24.92 -25.34 -1.79
CA ALA A 993 -25.39 -24.37 -2.77
C ALA A 993 -26.83 -24.71 -3.20
N LEU A 994 -27.82 -24.19 -2.47
CA LEU A 994 -29.23 -24.46 -2.74
C LEU A 994 -29.75 -23.52 -3.84
N PRO A 995 -30.28 -24.04 -4.96
CA PRO A 995 -30.73 -23.22 -6.09
C PRO A 995 -31.94 -22.35 -5.75
N ARG A 996 -32.22 -21.35 -6.61
CA ARG A 996 -33.30 -20.36 -6.45
C ARG A 996 -34.70 -20.92 -6.11
N TRP A 997 -35.02 -22.17 -6.50
CA TRP A 997 -36.30 -22.80 -6.14
C TRP A 997 -36.43 -23.02 -4.63
N PHE A 998 -35.33 -23.07 -3.88
CA PHE A 998 -35.36 -23.17 -2.42
C PHE A 998 -36.04 -21.97 -1.74
N LYS A 999 -36.34 -20.88 -2.47
CA LYS A 999 -37.27 -19.84 -2.02
C LYS A 999 -38.59 -20.41 -1.49
N TYR A 1000 -39.09 -21.53 -2.03
CA TYR A 1000 -40.30 -22.18 -1.54
C TYR A 1000 -40.08 -22.83 -0.17
N GLY A 1001 -38.88 -23.35 0.09
CA GLY A 1001 -38.45 -23.80 1.41
C GLY A 1001 -38.40 -22.64 2.41
N TYR A 1002 -37.84 -21.49 2.02
CA TYR A 1002 -37.92 -20.28 2.84
C TYR A 1002 -39.36 -19.80 3.06
N MET A 1003 -40.26 -19.91 2.08
CA MET A 1003 -41.66 -19.54 2.25
C MET A 1003 -42.36 -20.44 3.28
N ALA A 1004 -42.05 -21.74 3.26
CA ALA A 1004 -42.52 -22.67 4.27
C ALA A 1004 -42.00 -22.28 5.65
N LEU A 1005 -40.67 -22.12 5.82
CA LEU A 1005 -40.06 -21.70 7.08
C LEU A 1005 -40.67 -20.39 7.60
N LYS A 1006 -40.78 -19.34 6.77
CA LYS A 1006 -41.40 -18.06 7.13
C LYS A 1006 -42.83 -18.24 7.69
N ARG A 1007 -43.65 -19.14 7.12
CA ARG A 1007 -45.02 -19.40 7.59
C ARG A 1007 -45.06 -20.16 8.92
N PHE A 1008 -44.06 -20.99 9.20
CA PHE A 1008 -43.93 -21.72 10.46
C PHE A 1008 -43.29 -20.91 11.60
N LYS A 1009 -43.12 -19.59 11.45
CA LYS A 1009 -42.58 -18.71 12.50
C LYS A 1009 -43.31 -18.81 13.85
N PHE A 1010 -44.59 -19.22 13.86
CA PHE A 1010 -45.36 -19.40 15.11
C PHE A 1010 -44.85 -20.56 15.98
N VAL A 1011 -44.08 -21.49 15.41
CA VAL A 1011 -43.46 -22.61 16.12
C VAL A 1011 -42.24 -22.16 16.93
N ARG A 1012 -41.65 -21.01 16.59
CA ARG A 1012 -40.48 -20.43 17.26
C ARG A 1012 -40.67 -20.40 18.77
N GLY A 1013 -39.71 -20.97 19.50
CA GLY A 1013 -39.69 -20.97 20.96
C GLY A 1013 -40.65 -21.97 21.63
N THR A 1014 -41.40 -22.75 20.85
CA THR A 1014 -42.23 -23.87 21.33
C THR A 1014 -41.44 -25.18 21.33
N LYS A 1015 -41.97 -26.24 21.96
CA LYS A 1015 -41.35 -27.58 21.95
C LYS A 1015 -41.32 -28.22 20.55
N PHE A 1016 -42.11 -27.71 19.61
CA PHE A 1016 -42.20 -28.20 18.23
C PHE A 1016 -41.18 -27.54 17.29
N ASP A 1017 -40.32 -26.65 17.80
CA ASP A 1017 -39.25 -26.02 17.03
C ASP A 1017 -38.13 -27.03 16.74
N PHE A 1018 -38.29 -27.78 15.65
CA PHE A 1018 -37.34 -28.81 15.21
C PHE A 1018 -35.92 -28.27 15.00
N MET A 1019 -35.80 -27.05 14.47
CA MET A 1019 -34.48 -26.43 14.24
C MET A 1019 -33.78 -26.12 15.56
N ALA A 1020 -34.54 -25.72 16.59
CA ALA A 1020 -34.00 -25.47 17.92
C ALA A 1020 -33.45 -26.73 18.62
N TRP A 1021 -33.80 -27.95 18.19
CA TRP A 1021 -33.19 -29.17 18.73
C TRP A 1021 -31.71 -29.31 18.37
N PHE A 1022 -31.29 -28.72 17.24
CA PHE A 1022 -29.91 -28.77 16.76
C PHE A 1022 -29.11 -27.49 17.06
N SER A 1023 -29.75 -26.48 17.64
CA SER A 1023 -29.15 -25.18 18.05
C SER A 1023 -29.62 -24.77 19.45
N SER A 1024 -29.86 -25.75 20.32
CA SER A 1024 -30.50 -25.56 21.63
C SER A 1024 -29.68 -24.69 22.58
N ASP A 1025 -28.37 -24.79 22.50
CA ASP A 1025 -27.40 -23.96 23.21
C ASP A 1025 -27.56 -22.49 22.81
N VAL A 1026 -27.50 -22.18 21.51
CA VAL A 1026 -27.66 -20.82 20.97
C VAL A 1026 -29.02 -20.24 21.37
N ARG A 1027 -30.10 -21.03 21.20
CA ARG A 1027 -31.47 -20.62 21.55
C ARG A 1027 -31.67 -20.31 23.02
N LYS A 1028 -31.02 -21.09 23.90
CA LYS A 1028 -31.04 -20.87 25.34
C LYS A 1028 -30.28 -19.57 25.68
N THR A 1029 -29.08 -19.42 25.15
CA THR A 1029 -28.25 -18.23 25.34
C THR A 1029 -28.94 -16.95 24.85
N ASP A 1030 -29.63 -16.98 23.72
CA ASP A 1030 -30.37 -15.83 23.19
C ASP A 1030 -31.54 -15.38 24.08
N LYS A 1031 -32.21 -16.32 24.75
CA LYS A 1031 -33.25 -16.00 25.74
C LYS A 1031 -32.65 -15.43 27.01
N GLU A 1032 -31.54 -16.02 27.48
CA GLU A 1032 -30.83 -15.60 28.69
C GLU A 1032 -30.28 -14.18 28.55
N ILE A 1033 -29.67 -13.83 27.42
CA ILE A 1033 -29.12 -12.49 27.21
C ILE A 1033 -30.22 -11.42 27.09
N LEU A 1034 -31.33 -11.71 26.40
CA LEU A 1034 -32.47 -10.81 26.33
C LEU A 1034 -33.07 -10.55 27.72
N HIS A 1035 -33.21 -11.61 28.51
CA HIS A 1035 -33.69 -11.48 29.89
C HIS A 1035 -32.71 -10.68 30.75
N HIS A 1036 -31.41 -10.99 30.68
CA HIS A 1036 -30.36 -10.27 31.38
C HIS A 1036 -30.37 -8.77 31.05
N TYR A 1037 -30.40 -8.41 29.76
CA TYR A 1037 -30.45 -7.02 29.31
C TYR A 1037 -31.67 -6.27 29.85
N LYS A 1038 -32.88 -6.86 29.76
CA LYS A 1038 -34.10 -6.27 30.30
C LYS A 1038 -34.04 -6.09 31.82
N THR A 1039 -33.50 -7.07 32.54
CA THR A 1039 -33.39 -7.08 34.00
C THR A 1039 -32.41 -6.01 34.50
N ILE A 1040 -31.21 -5.92 33.93
CA ILE A 1040 -30.21 -4.91 34.34
C ILE A 1040 -30.72 -3.49 34.09
N LEU A 1041 -31.31 -3.22 32.93
CA LEU A 1041 -31.93 -1.91 32.65
C LEU A 1041 -33.06 -1.61 33.64
N THR A 1042 -33.96 -2.56 33.88
CA THR A 1042 -35.09 -2.35 34.79
C THR A 1042 -34.65 -2.09 36.24
N ASN A 1043 -33.62 -2.80 36.72
CA ASN A 1043 -33.14 -2.67 38.09
C ASN A 1043 -32.39 -1.35 38.33
N ASN A 1044 -31.79 -0.77 37.28
CA ASN A 1044 -30.94 0.40 37.42
C ASN A 1044 -31.56 1.70 36.87
N ILE A 1045 -32.63 1.64 36.07
CA ILE A 1045 -33.23 2.83 35.41
C ILE A 1045 -33.72 3.89 36.40
N ASN A 1046 -34.18 3.50 37.60
CA ASN A 1046 -34.62 4.45 38.62
C ASN A 1046 -33.45 5.15 39.34
N GLY A 1047 -32.21 4.72 39.11
CA GLY A 1047 -30.99 5.29 39.71
C GLY A 1047 -30.18 6.19 38.76
N ILE A 1048 -30.75 6.60 37.62
CA ILE A 1048 -30.05 7.43 36.62
C ILE A 1048 -29.57 8.79 37.17
N SER A 1049 -30.27 9.35 38.16
CA SER A 1049 -29.89 10.60 38.84
C SER A 1049 -28.68 10.48 39.79
N ASN A 1050 -28.31 9.25 40.20
CA ASN A 1050 -27.20 8.98 41.13
C ASN A 1050 -25.86 8.68 40.42
N GLY A 1051 -25.60 9.28 39.25
CA GLY A 1051 -24.36 9.09 38.49
C GLY A 1051 -24.23 7.75 37.75
N LYS A 1052 -25.29 6.93 37.69
CA LYS A 1052 -25.31 5.64 36.98
C LYS A 1052 -25.65 5.74 35.48
N TYR A 1053 -25.99 6.94 34.99
CA TYR A 1053 -26.44 7.15 33.62
C TYR A 1053 -25.38 6.77 32.58
N GLU A 1054 -24.11 7.13 32.78
CA GLU A 1054 -23.04 6.75 31.84
C GLU A 1054 -22.82 5.24 31.74
N ASN A 1055 -22.85 4.52 32.87
CA ASN A 1055 -22.71 3.06 32.87
C ASN A 1055 -23.92 2.40 32.20
N LEU A 1056 -25.12 2.96 32.36
CA LEU A 1056 -26.31 2.49 31.66
C LEU A 1056 -26.27 2.77 30.16
N LEU A 1057 -25.74 3.91 29.74
CA LEU A 1057 -25.50 4.21 28.33
C LEU A 1057 -24.54 3.18 27.72
N LYS A 1058 -23.37 2.98 28.33
CA LYS A 1058 -22.40 1.96 27.87
C LYS A 1058 -23.00 0.57 27.86
N PHE A 1059 -23.75 0.19 28.90
CA PHE A 1059 -24.41 -1.11 28.97
C PHE A 1059 -25.48 -1.28 27.90
N SER A 1060 -26.25 -0.22 27.62
CA SER A 1060 -27.33 -0.25 26.64
C SER A 1060 -26.83 -0.58 25.23
N GLU A 1061 -25.55 -0.30 24.94
CA GLU A 1061 -24.88 -0.56 23.66
C GLU A 1061 -24.19 -1.93 23.59
N LEU A 1062 -23.94 -2.59 24.73
CA LEU A 1062 -23.26 -3.90 24.76
C LEU A 1062 -23.90 -4.97 23.87
N PRO A 1063 -25.23 -5.04 23.65
CA PRO A 1063 -25.80 -6.01 22.72
C PRO A 1063 -25.24 -5.89 21.30
N ASP A 1064 -24.59 -4.78 20.94
CA ASP A 1064 -23.93 -4.69 19.65
C ASP A 1064 -22.78 -5.67 19.49
N LEU A 1065 -22.12 -6.05 20.59
CA LEU A 1065 -21.05 -7.06 20.61
C LEU A 1065 -21.56 -8.43 20.19
N VAL A 1066 -22.83 -8.74 20.47
CA VAL A 1066 -23.47 -10.03 20.20
C VAL A 1066 -23.72 -10.14 18.69
N ARG A 1067 -22.88 -10.91 18.01
CA ARG A 1067 -22.89 -11.01 16.54
C ARG A 1067 -22.56 -12.42 16.10
N GLY A 1068 -23.03 -12.78 14.91
CA GLY A 1068 -22.67 -14.03 14.24
C GLY A 1068 -23.63 -15.15 14.55
N TYR A 1069 -23.20 -16.36 14.20
CA TYR A 1069 -24.02 -17.57 14.23
C TYR A 1069 -23.26 -18.68 14.96
N GLU A 1070 -24.02 -19.55 15.64
CA GLU A 1070 -23.49 -20.72 16.35
C GLU A 1070 -22.32 -20.37 17.29
N GLU A 1071 -21.19 -21.07 17.17
CA GLU A 1071 -19.97 -20.87 17.97
C GLU A 1071 -19.49 -19.40 17.98
N VAL A 1072 -19.60 -18.70 16.85
CA VAL A 1072 -19.22 -17.27 16.76
C VAL A 1072 -20.15 -16.44 17.64
N ARG A 1073 -21.45 -16.75 17.63
CA ARG A 1073 -22.43 -16.06 18.47
C ARG A 1073 -22.17 -16.32 19.94
N LEU A 1074 -21.99 -17.58 20.33
CA LEU A 1074 -21.71 -17.98 21.72
C LEU A 1074 -20.46 -17.25 22.27
N ALA A 1075 -19.36 -17.23 21.51
CA ALA A 1075 -18.14 -16.54 21.90
C ALA A 1075 -18.34 -15.01 22.07
N THR A 1076 -19.17 -14.38 21.23
CA THR A 1076 -19.49 -12.96 21.40
C THR A 1076 -20.39 -12.68 22.60
N VAL A 1077 -21.29 -13.62 22.96
CA VAL A 1077 -22.12 -13.50 24.16
C VAL A 1077 -21.28 -13.61 25.43
N GLU A 1078 -20.27 -14.49 25.46
CA GLU A 1078 -19.31 -14.52 26.57
C GLU A 1078 -18.59 -13.17 26.74
N THR A 1079 -18.25 -12.52 25.63
CA THR A 1079 -17.64 -11.18 25.65
C THR A 1079 -18.62 -10.13 26.19
N TYR A 1080 -19.89 -10.21 25.79
CA TYR A 1080 -20.96 -9.35 26.33
C TYR A 1080 -21.06 -9.46 27.86
N TYR A 1081 -21.08 -10.68 28.42
CA TYR A 1081 -21.18 -10.88 29.86
C TYR A 1081 -19.96 -10.32 30.60
N LYS A 1082 -18.74 -10.58 30.10
CA LYS A 1082 -17.51 -10.03 30.68
C LYS A 1082 -17.51 -8.50 30.75
N GLU A 1083 -17.96 -7.82 29.70
CA GLU A 1083 -18.05 -6.35 29.70
C GLU A 1083 -19.22 -5.84 30.57
N ALA A 1084 -20.34 -6.56 30.62
CA ALA A 1084 -21.46 -6.24 31.50
C ALA A 1084 -21.06 -6.30 32.99
N ASP A 1085 -20.37 -7.37 33.39
CA ASP A 1085 -19.86 -7.56 34.76
C ASP A 1085 -18.88 -6.44 35.13
N ARG A 1086 -18.06 -5.98 34.17
CA ARG A 1086 -17.13 -4.86 34.38
C ARG A 1086 -17.82 -3.54 34.68
N LEU A 1087 -18.98 -3.27 34.07
CA LEU A 1087 -19.72 -2.01 34.26
C LEU A 1087 -20.47 -1.94 35.59
N PHE A 1088 -20.97 -3.07 36.07
CA PHE A 1088 -21.83 -3.11 37.27
C PHE A 1088 -21.23 -3.87 38.47
N LYS A 1089 -20.01 -4.44 38.34
CA LYS A 1089 -19.35 -5.30 39.36
C LYS A 1089 -20.33 -6.33 39.93
N ILE A 1090 -20.97 -7.08 39.03
CA ILE A 1090 -21.97 -8.11 39.38
C ILE A 1090 -21.26 -9.36 39.91
#